data_AF-A0A397AN04-F1
#
_entry.id   AF-A0A397AN04-F1
#
_cell.length_a   1.000
_cell.length_b   1.000
_cell.length_c   1.000
_cell.angle_alpha   90.00
_cell.angle_beta   90.00
_cell.angle_gamma   90.00
#
_symmetry.space_group_name_H-M   'P 1'
#
loop_
_entity.id
_entity.type
_entity.pdbx_description
1 polymer ?
#
loop_
_entity_poly.entity_id
_entity_poly.type
_entity_poly.pdbx_seq_one_letter_code
_entity_poly.pdbx_strand_id
1 'polypeptide(L)'
;MNRVGPFDSASSPTPDPSFLDRHTGSSAYFGFVYLVATIGLSMWYLTILEPYMGNDLFWPQFNSTGTQTFVIDAFHLETNYVDSTTADHQPTPFSILDMAIQRDYSGSDTVVALKATYPRRMISEQLTSIESAIQGIHTATSVASVLKLNTAYCWLDFDRLWPVAHTQGRLERCRDRYADNAAVYMESMLRIVPWNEWMAQSGSDFTASIATYLGQSDLGIRWLKSVPNAFVSVEVEAAYWRQKHMTTYRLQWGNLFMTGLDESIAIRNALGMVQYVLTYQVKPVFRQQVWTSVYMNWGIWNDLTGIVFTQLDHANVSLVRNSTDDFDLVVVYDTFASPSSGTVVSLLRSELGPTNSIDMYVVPRPPSALLLLKSFQTMWTVLIEHHDPTLFAMFNAIPDTELDPVPPSWLDPLRVFYGGNPMCVFNTPTSYVQAPFGFDDTCTSAVRHTVSTSKWHVLFASMAVHLTIQSRSGYESFNRTRVCDMCPTTSHTCLNVVHQAHTVYEQWQSTLSQIPLDLHEHFRRARDAFVATSNVSLIQFADYQGFVDGNYFDQSNLLVQPLVTTDDVAWNFLGWLHMYDWMTGTREVVSFEGNLQSLALLSTAYVDHVYVPSNLEVPQRACKYVWYISVYVTFVLGGVAVILVMYALGVATPGRPLLHFNRVVGCTWIGRPFLLVRGVAAIVMLSTSPVVLSTSMDGVAYLQGMPRSWVQTLVVAGEATWVAYVIQDVLLIVTDSYAKVYCPVATAITWVIYVVVDIATPVVAISTEIDRHCAFVNMDTHIACSSGVVEIGSSTRAQWLVAIALGSTLISLLLTWVAQLLLYVPVIRSTVESPMIFPGASAAFLPRTHGLPLESLDRIVCVMSGLLPFTFQNKQFVLDLKLWVVVPSSVLNYHLTSIPSAKTHFHQFIHVATKPNESRPEATEHCESNKLQQQQHPPPQDQPHPVVATTWKFVVLAGAGFVYMVGTSAASVSYLAVTQVNMANDFWWPNFNSSGTHLYLANWFNHHQLMHTTNVTAPAVASTLAKLEFASLDKYNDSNSPIQFTSFAATHAMYDMRMSLHAIVIGIRSMDGCKVPWISTQYCW
;
A
#
# COMPACT_ATOMS: atom_id res chain seq x y z
N MET A 1 -8.68 16.81 -80.25
CA MET A 1 -9.10 16.64 -81.65
C MET A 1 -10.00 15.42 -81.75
N ASN A 2 -11.23 15.41 -82.26
CA ASN A 2 -12.19 16.45 -82.65
C ASN A 2 -13.55 15.75 -82.92
N ARG A 3 -14.65 16.52 -82.80
CA ARG A 3 -16.09 16.24 -83.06
C ARG A 3 -16.85 15.74 -81.82
N VAL A 4 -17.69 16.50 -81.11
CA VAL A 4 -18.60 17.66 -81.35
C VAL A 4 -19.78 17.40 -82.29
N GLY A 5 -20.98 17.39 -81.69
CA GLY A 5 -22.29 17.72 -82.25
C GLY A 5 -23.44 16.88 -81.65
N PRO A 6 -24.68 17.41 -81.50
CA PRO A 6 -25.06 18.67 -80.85
C PRO A 6 -26.10 18.46 -79.73
N PHE A 7 -26.36 19.55 -78.98
CA PHE A 7 -27.41 19.71 -77.98
C PHE A 7 -28.82 19.48 -78.57
N ASP A 8 -29.65 18.71 -77.86
CA ASP A 8 -31.11 18.84 -77.89
C ASP A 8 -31.67 18.84 -76.46
N SER A 9 -32.51 19.83 -76.20
CA SER A 9 -33.20 20.11 -74.96
C SER A 9 -34.22 19.01 -74.60
N ALA A 10 -33.93 18.21 -73.58
CA ALA A 10 -34.89 17.32 -72.96
C ALA A 10 -35.27 17.84 -71.57
N SER A 11 -36.55 18.18 -71.44
CA SER A 11 -37.27 18.43 -70.19
C SER A 11 -36.92 17.39 -69.13
N SER A 12 -36.37 17.85 -68.00
CA SER A 12 -36.17 17.06 -66.79
C SER A 12 -37.52 16.51 -66.28
N PRO A 13 -37.68 15.19 -66.07
CA PRO A 13 -38.86 14.66 -65.42
C PRO A 13 -38.83 15.04 -63.94
N THR A 14 -39.94 15.59 -63.46
CA THR A 14 -40.25 15.76 -62.04
C THR A 14 -40.11 14.41 -61.32
N PRO A 15 -39.32 14.29 -60.24
CA PRO A 15 -39.21 13.03 -59.52
C PRO A 15 -40.52 12.72 -58.79
N ASP A 16 -40.97 11.48 -58.93
CA ASP A 16 -42.10 10.89 -58.23
C ASP A 16 -41.92 11.03 -56.69
N PRO A 17 -42.90 11.57 -55.95
CA PRO A 17 -42.80 11.77 -54.49
C PRO A 17 -42.78 10.45 -53.69
N SER A 18 -43.06 9.31 -54.32
CA SER A 18 -43.12 7.99 -53.67
C SER A 18 -41.75 7.34 -53.42
N PHE A 19 -40.67 7.83 -54.05
CA PHE A 19 -39.32 7.26 -53.90
C PHE A 19 -38.52 7.88 -52.74
N LEU A 20 -38.87 9.10 -52.31
CA LEU A 20 -38.23 9.82 -51.20
C LEU A 20 -38.72 9.35 -49.81
N ASP A 21 -39.96 8.86 -49.69
CA ASP A 21 -40.53 8.42 -48.41
C ASP A 21 -40.00 7.07 -47.90
N ARG A 22 -39.45 6.21 -48.77
CA ARG A 22 -38.86 4.92 -48.35
C ARG A 22 -37.46 5.07 -47.73
N HIS A 23 -36.72 6.13 -48.08
CA HIS A 23 -35.37 6.37 -47.58
C HIS A 23 -35.33 7.15 -46.25
N THR A 24 -36.37 7.94 -45.96
CA THR A 24 -36.50 8.67 -44.68
C THR A 24 -36.83 7.73 -43.52
N GLY A 25 -37.74 6.76 -43.71
CA GLY A 25 -38.10 5.78 -42.69
C GLY A 25 -36.95 4.84 -42.29
N SER A 26 -36.15 4.37 -43.25
CA SER A 26 -34.97 3.53 -42.96
C SER A 26 -33.88 4.30 -42.23
N SER A 27 -33.61 5.55 -42.63
CA SER A 27 -32.63 6.40 -41.95
C SER A 27 -33.03 6.76 -40.51
N ALA A 28 -34.32 6.94 -40.23
CA ALA A 28 -34.84 7.16 -38.88
C ALA A 28 -34.61 5.95 -37.97
N TYR A 29 -34.94 4.75 -38.47
CA TYR A 29 -34.72 3.49 -37.76
C TYR A 29 -33.25 3.30 -37.35
N PHE A 30 -32.29 3.49 -38.28
CA PHE A 30 -30.87 3.38 -37.95
C PHE A 30 -30.41 4.39 -36.88
N GLY A 31 -30.92 5.61 -36.91
CA GLY A 31 -30.60 6.64 -35.91
C GLY A 31 -31.10 6.29 -34.51
N PHE A 32 -32.31 5.78 -34.38
CA PHE A 32 -32.86 5.32 -33.09
C PHE A 32 -32.22 4.02 -32.60
N VAL A 33 -31.88 3.09 -33.49
CA VAL A 33 -31.11 1.89 -33.14
C VAL A 33 -29.73 2.29 -32.59
N TYR A 34 -29.04 3.23 -33.24
CA TYR A 34 -27.78 3.79 -32.73
C TYR A 34 -27.95 4.45 -31.35
N LEU A 35 -29.02 5.23 -31.16
CA LEU A 35 -29.33 5.88 -29.88
C LEU A 35 -29.53 4.86 -28.75
N VAL A 36 -30.34 3.82 -28.98
CA VAL A 36 -30.56 2.76 -27.98
C VAL A 36 -29.27 1.99 -27.72
N ALA A 37 -28.54 1.63 -28.77
CA ALA A 37 -27.28 0.90 -28.65
C ALA A 37 -26.23 1.70 -27.85
N THR A 38 -26.03 2.98 -28.14
CA THR A 38 -25.01 3.78 -27.46
C THR A 38 -25.32 3.99 -25.98
N ILE A 39 -26.60 4.10 -25.59
CA ILE A 39 -26.99 4.19 -24.18
C ILE A 39 -26.81 2.84 -23.50
N GLY A 40 -27.22 1.75 -24.16
CA GLY A 40 -27.01 0.39 -23.67
C GLY A 40 -25.53 0.09 -23.40
N LEU A 41 -24.65 0.48 -24.33
CA LEU A 41 -23.19 0.37 -24.15
C LEU A 41 -22.68 1.26 -23.01
N SER A 42 -23.21 2.47 -22.88
CA SER A 42 -22.86 3.41 -21.80
C SER A 42 -23.29 2.92 -20.42
N MET A 43 -24.41 2.19 -20.32
CA MET A 43 -24.84 1.50 -19.10
C MET A 43 -23.96 0.26 -18.82
N TRP A 44 -23.67 -0.54 -19.85
CA TRP A 44 -22.82 -1.72 -19.71
C TRP A 44 -21.39 -1.36 -19.31
N TYR A 45 -20.85 -0.25 -19.81
CA TYR A 45 -19.56 0.28 -19.39
C TYR A 45 -19.49 0.54 -17.89
N LEU A 46 -20.56 1.02 -17.25
CA LEU A 46 -20.56 1.21 -15.79
C LEU A 46 -20.28 -0.10 -15.07
N THR A 47 -20.88 -1.22 -15.49
CA THR A 47 -20.60 -2.53 -14.88
C THR A 47 -19.16 -3.02 -15.09
N ILE A 48 -18.49 -2.56 -16.16
CA ILE A 48 -17.08 -2.87 -16.43
C ILE A 48 -16.16 -1.97 -15.59
N LEU A 49 -16.54 -0.72 -15.39
CA LEU A 49 -15.77 0.28 -14.64
C LEU A 49 -15.85 0.07 -13.12
N GLU A 50 -16.99 -0.42 -12.61
CA GLU A 50 -17.28 -0.55 -11.17
C GLU A 50 -16.15 -1.19 -10.36
N PRO A 51 -15.58 -2.36 -10.77
CA PRO A 51 -14.55 -3.02 -9.97
C PRO A 51 -13.29 -2.17 -9.81
N TYR A 52 -12.93 -1.37 -10.84
CA TYR A 52 -11.76 -0.50 -10.82
C TYR A 52 -11.96 0.76 -9.97
N MET A 53 -13.22 1.16 -9.71
CA MET A 53 -13.52 2.35 -8.88
C MET A 53 -13.69 2.02 -7.39
N GLY A 54 -13.47 0.77 -6.98
CA GLY A 54 -13.60 0.36 -5.58
C GLY A 54 -12.56 0.98 -4.64
N ASN A 55 -11.41 1.41 -5.18
CA ASN A 55 -10.31 2.04 -4.44
C ASN A 55 -9.54 3.01 -5.36
N ASP A 56 -8.75 3.88 -4.75
CA ASP A 56 -7.99 4.93 -5.45
C ASP A 56 -6.72 4.42 -6.15
N LEU A 57 -6.40 3.12 -6.02
CA LEU A 57 -5.33 2.45 -6.77
C LEU A 57 -5.75 2.05 -8.18
N PHE A 58 -7.04 2.11 -8.50
CA PHE A 58 -7.63 1.52 -9.71
C PHE A 58 -7.43 0.01 -9.83
N TRP A 59 -7.13 -0.67 -8.72
CA TRP A 59 -6.92 -2.11 -8.68
C TRP A 59 -8.27 -2.81 -8.48
N PRO A 60 -8.76 -3.61 -9.43
CA PRO A 60 -10.05 -4.27 -9.28
C PRO A 60 -10.11 -5.17 -8.04
N GLN A 61 -11.14 -4.99 -7.22
CA GLN A 61 -11.41 -5.79 -6.00
C GLN A 61 -10.31 -5.73 -4.91
N PHE A 62 -9.36 -4.80 -4.98
CA PHE A 62 -8.35 -4.65 -3.94
C PHE A 62 -8.99 -4.16 -2.63
N ASN A 63 -8.85 -4.98 -1.59
CA ASN A 63 -9.34 -4.73 -0.25
C ASN A 63 -8.23 -4.96 0.79
N SER A 64 -8.42 -4.38 1.97
CA SER A 64 -7.49 -4.52 3.10
C SER A 64 -7.48 -5.90 3.74
N THR A 65 -8.62 -6.60 3.66
CA THR A 65 -8.88 -7.88 4.33
C THR A 65 -8.55 -9.09 3.47
N GLY A 66 -7.94 -8.93 2.30
CA GLY A 66 -7.67 -10.06 1.41
C GLY A 66 -6.54 -9.79 0.43
N THR A 67 -6.74 -8.89 -0.54
CA THR A 67 -5.70 -8.61 -1.54
C THR A 67 -4.50 -7.92 -0.91
N GLN A 68 -4.72 -6.96 0.00
CA GLN A 68 -3.62 -6.30 0.72
C GLN A 68 -2.83 -7.30 1.57
N THR A 69 -3.49 -8.16 2.34
CA THR A 69 -2.82 -9.18 3.16
C THR A 69 -2.08 -10.21 2.33
N PHE A 70 -2.63 -10.65 1.19
CA PHE A 70 -1.93 -11.52 0.25
C PHE A 70 -0.65 -10.86 -0.29
N VAL A 71 -0.73 -9.60 -0.70
CA VAL A 71 0.44 -8.85 -1.20
C VAL A 71 1.49 -8.70 -0.09
N ILE A 72 1.09 -8.42 1.15
CA ILE A 72 2.01 -8.34 2.28
C ILE A 72 2.72 -9.69 2.51
N ASP A 73 1.97 -10.81 2.55
CA ASP A 73 2.55 -12.15 2.73
C ASP A 73 3.51 -12.52 1.58
N ALA A 74 3.17 -12.14 0.34
CA ALA A 74 4.03 -12.32 -0.83
C ALA A 74 5.38 -11.59 -0.68
N PHE A 75 5.36 -10.32 -0.24
CA PHE A 75 6.58 -9.58 0.05
C PHE A 75 7.36 -10.18 1.22
N HIS A 76 6.70 -10.62 2.29
CA HIS A 76 7.38 -11.28 3.41
C HIS A 76 8.08 -12.58 3.00
N LEU A 77 7.48 -13.36 2.09
CA LEU A 77 8.10 -14.57 1.56
C LEU A 77 9.37 -14.24 0.75
N GLU A 78 9.31 -13.32 -0.21
CA GLU A 78 10.49 -13.02 -1.04
C GLU A 78 11.59 -12.25 -0.31
N THR A 79 11.22 -11.29 0.55
CA THR A 79 12.21 -10.56 1.37
C THR A 79 12.96 -11.46 2.34
N ASN A 80 12.45 -12.68 2.59
CA ASN A 80 13.14 -13.69 3.37
C ASN A 80 14.33 -14.33 2.62
N TYR A 81 14.33 -14.29 1.27
CA TYR A 81 15.37 -14.85 0.39
C TYR A 81 16.41 -13.85 -0.08
N VAL A 82 16.06 -12.57 -0.15
CA VAL A 82 16.95 -11.54 -0.66
C VAL A 82 18.10 -11.32 0.33
N ASP A 83 19.26 -11.84 -0.05
CA ASP A 83 20.54 -11.57 0.62
C ASP A 83 20.94 -10.14 0.30
N SER A 84 20.95 -9.27 1.31
CA SER A 84 21.23 -7.83 1.17
C SER A 84 22.72 -7.53 1.35
N THR A 85 23.55 -8.57 1.50
CA THR A 85 24.99 -8.42 1.72
C THR A 85 25.79 -8.10 0.45
N THR A 86 25.18 -8.16 -0.73
CA THR A 86 25.81 -7.70 -1.96
C THR A 86 25.75 -6.18 -2.05
N ALA A 87 26.93 -5.54 -2.05
CA ALA A 87 27.10 -4.08 -2.15
C ALA A 87 26.42 -3.44 -3.38
N ASP A 88 26.01 -4.22 -4.38
CA ASP A 88 25.14 -3.79 -5.48
C ASP A 88 23.68 -3.83 -5.01
N HIS A 89 23.16 -2.69 -4.57
CA HIS A 89 21.73 -2.43 -4.30
C HIS A 89 20.96 -2.40 -5.63
N GLN A 90 20.92 -3.52 -6.35
CA GLN A 90 20.10 -3.63 -7.54
C GLN A 90 18.70 -4.10 -7.16
N PRO A 91 17.64 -3.41 -7.62
CA PRO A 91 16.27 -3.89 -7.45
C PRO A 91 16.16 -5.32 -7.98
N THR A 92 15.67 -6.25 -7.15
CA THR A 92 15.46 -7.63 -7.56
C THR A 92 14.02 -7.79 -8.05
N PRO A 93 13.79 -7.97 -9.36
CA PRO A 93 12.45 -8.21 -9.88
C PRO A 93 11.98 -9.60 -9.46
N PHE A 94 10.71 -9.70 -9.10
CA PHE A 94 10.02 -10.98 -8.93
C PHE A 94 8.63 -10.88 -9.54
N SER A 95 7.96 -12.01 -9.72
CA SER A 95 6.59 -12.05 -10.27
C SER A 95 5.63 -12.47 -9.16
N ILE A 96 4.84 -11.52 -8.66
CA ILE A 96 3.78 -11.82 -7.68
C ILE A 96 2.64 -12.68 -8.27
N LEU A 97 2.54 -12.74 -9.61
CA LEU A 97 1.55 -13.57 -10.30
C LEU A 97 1.91 -15.06 -10.27
N ASP A 98 3.18 -15.40 -10.09
CA ASP A 98 3.66 -16.78 -10.03
C ASP A 98 3.64 -17.33 -8.59
N MET A 99 3.10 -16.56 -7.64
CA MET A 99 3.01 -16.94 -6.24
C MET A 99 1.68 -17.59 -5.89
N ALA A 100 1.78 -18.69 -5.14
CA ALA A 100 0.65 -19.42 -4.61
C ALA A 100 0.85 -19.63 -3.10
N ILE A 101 -0.03 -19.06 -2.27
CA ILE A 101 0.09 -19.10 -0.82
C ILE A 101 -1.08 -19.91 -0.27
N GLN A 102 -0.77 -20.96 0.50
CA GLN A 102 -1.79 -21.78 1.15
C GLN A 102 -2.32 -21.08 2.41
N ARG A 103 -3.32 -20.23 2.23
CA ARG A 103 -3.98 -19.48 3.30
C ARG A 103 -5.33 -18.98 2.84
N ASP A 104 -6.29 -18.90 3.77
CA ASP A 104 -7.58 -18.28 3.51
C ASP A 104 -7.52 -16.76 3.68
N TYR A 105 -7.77 -16.05 2.58
CA TYR A 105 -7.83 -14.58 2.51
C TYR A 105 -9.27 -14.06 2.34
N SER A 106 -10.28 -14.91 2.53
CA SER A 106 -11.70 -14.55 2.36
C SER A 106 -12.35 -14.01 3.65
N GLY A 107 -11.65 -14.09 4.78
CA GLY A 107 -12.12 -13.63 6.09
C GLY A 107 -12.34 -12.10 6.14
N SER A 108 -13.23 -11.66 7.03
CA SER A 108 -13.50 -10.22 7.24
C SER A 108 -12.33 -9.48 7.89
N ASP A 109 -11.44 -10.20 8.59
CA ASP A 109 -10.31 -9.65 9.34
C ASP A 109 -9.09 -10.55 9.17
N THR A 110 -8.60 -10.69 7.93
CA THR A 110 -7.35 -11.45 7.71
C THR A 110 -6.19 -10.74 8.38
N VAL A 111 -5.44 -11.47 9.17
CA VAL A 111 -4.26 -10.94 9.87
C VAL A 111 -2.99 -11.24 9.06
N VAL A 112 -1.88 -10.62 9.37
CA VAL A 112 -0.54 -10.96 8.85
C VAL A 112 0.31 -11.40 10.02
N ALA A 113 1.03 -12.51 9.86
CA ALA A 113 1.96 -12.98 10.88
C ALA A 113 3.32 -12.30 10.68
N LEU A 114 3.76 -11.54 11.67
CA LEU A 114 5.01 -10.79 11.67
C LEU A 114 6.06 -11.53 12.52
N LYS A 115 7.15 -11.95 11.89
CA LYS A 115 8.21 -12.73 12.55
C LYS A 115 8.98 -11.89 13.58
N ALA A 116 8.89 -12.25 14.86
CA ALA A 116 9.52 -11.50 15.95
C ALA A 116 11.06 -11.34 15.82
N THR A 117 11.72 -12.23 15.10
CA THR A 117 13.17 -12.18 14.83
C THR A 117 13.55 -11.16 13.76
N TYR A 118 12.61 -10.76 12.89
CA TYR A 118 12.90 -9.98 11.70
C TYR A 118 13.52 -8.60 12.02
N PRO A 119 12.99 -7.79 12.96
CA PRO A 119 13.62 -6.51 13.33
C PRO A 119 15.05 -6.66 13.87
N ARG A 120 15.32 -7.71 14.65
CA ARG A 120 16.66 -7.96 15.21
C ARG A 120 17.66 -8.40 14.14
N ARG A 121 17.20 -9.21 13.19
CA ARG A 121 17.97 -9.60 12.01
C ARG A 121 18.34 -8.38 11.17
N MET A 122 17.41 -7.45 10.98
CA MET A 122 17.63 -6.20 10.25
C MET A 122 18.78 -5.38 10.85
N ILE A 123 18.81 -5.19 12.18
CA ILE A 123 19.91 -4.49 12.86
C ILE A 123 21.22 -5.27 12.73
N SER A 124 21.18 -6.57 12.97
CA SER A 124 22.38 -7.39 13.15
C SER A 124 23.07 -7.76 11.85
N GLU A 125 22.34 -7.83 10.73
CA GLU A 125 22.85 -8.27 9.44
C GLU A 125 22.93 -7.13 8.41
N GLN A 126 21.97 -6.20 8.39
CA GLN A 126 21.84 -5.23 7.29
C GLN A 126 22.26 -3.81 7.67
N LEU A 127 21.93 -3.36 8.89
CA LEU A 127 22.27 -2.01 9.36
C LEU A 127 23.62 -1.97 10.09
N THR A 128 24.63 -2.61 9.52
CA THR A 128 25.98 -2.73 10.13
C THR A 128 27.02 -1.81 9.49
N SER A 129 26.62 -0.96 8.53
CA SER A 129 27.53 0.00 7.89
C SER A 129 27.91 1.14 8.82
N ILE A 130 29.08 1.71 8.60
CA ILE A 130 29.57 2.86 9.37
C ILE A 130 28.66 4.07 9.18
N GLU A 131 28.26 4.36 7.93
CA GLU A 131 27.37 5.48 7.60
C GLU A 131 26.01 5.38 8.30
N SER A 132 25.37 4.20 8.25
CA SER A 132 24.08 3.99 8.92
C SER A 132 24.19 4.17 10.42
N ALA A 133 25.28 3.72 11.03
CA ALA A 133 25.50 3.87 12.47
C ALA A 133 25.79 5.32 12.87
N ILE A 134 26.63 6.04 12.12
CA ILE A 134 26.91 7.46 12.39
C ILE A 134 25.62 8.27 12.31
N GLN A 135 24.84 8.07 11.25
CA GLN A 135 23.55 8.73 11.08
C GLN A 135 22.61 8.37 12.24
N GLY A 136 22.49 7.07 12.59
CA GLY A 136 21.60 6.61 13.65
C GLY A 136 21.94 7.13 15.04
N ILE A 137 23.23 7.23 15.38
CA ILE A 137 23.70 7.84 16.64
C ILE A 137 23.40 9.34 16.64
N HIS A 138 23.65 10.02 15.52
CA HIS A 138 23.43 11.46 15.40
C HIS A 138 21.95 11.85 15.49
N THR A 139 21.06 11.04 14.92
CA THR A 139 19.61 11.28 14.94
C THR A 139 18.89 10.60 16.11
N ALA A 140 19.63 10.00 17.05
CA ALA A 140 19.03 9.37 18.22
C ALA A 140 18.21 10.38 19.03
N THR A 141 17.11 9.92 19.61
CA THR A 141 16.16 10.78 20.33
C THR A 141 16.74 11.44 21.59
N SER A 142 17.76 10.82 22.19
CA SER A 142 18.46 11.36 23.36
C SER A 142 19.85 10.72 23.52
N VAL A 143 20.76 11.38 24.22
CA VAL A 143 22.03 10.75 24.63
C VAL A 143 21.80 9.54 25.54
N ALA A 144 20.72 9.54 26.34
CA ALA A 144 20.37 8.41 27.20
C ALA A 144 20.03 7.12 26.41
N SER A 145 19.46 7.23 25.21
CA SER A 145 19.24 6.06 24.36
C SER A 145 20.54 5.54 23.74
N VAL A 146 21.47 6.44 23.39
CA VAL A 146 22.78 6.05 22.84
C VAL A 146 23.67 5.41 23.91
N LEU A 147 23.61 5.91 25.14
CA LEU A 147 24.28 5.29 26.29
C LEU A 147 23.83 3.84 26.53
N LYS A 148 22.59 3.53 26.16
CA LYS A 148 21.98 2.21 26.35
C LYS A 148 22.07 1.29 25.12
N LEU A 149 22.89 1.63 24.13
CA LEU A 149 23.17 0.73 23.02
C LEU A 149 23.73 -0.57 23.55
N ASN A 150 23.24 -1.68 23.01
CA ASN A 150 23.68 -2.99 23.45
C ASN A 150 25.06 -3.33 22.85
N THR A 151 26.09 -2.76 23.48
CA THR A 151 27.50 -3.01 23.16
C THR A 151 28.29 -3.10 24.47
N ALA A 152 29.36 -3.88 24.46
CA ALA A 152 30.36 -3.86 25.52
C ALA A 152 31.66 -3.31 24.93
N TYR A 153 32.11 -2.17 25.45
CA TYR A 153 33.30 -1.52 24.93
C TYR A 153 34.56 -2.34 25.25
N CYS A 154 35.47 -2.40 24.29
CA CYS A 154 36.78 -3.03 24.45
C CYS A 154 37.85 -1.96 24.69
N TRP A 155 37.71 -0.82 24.00
CA TRP A 155 38.61 0.33 24.12
C TRP A 155 37.85 1.64 24.20
N LEU A 156 38.48 2.61 24.84
CA LEU A 156 38.00 3.97 24.85
C LEU A 156 38.26 4.67 23.51
N ASP A 157 39.43 4.45 22.91
CA ASP A 157 39.93 5.15 21.72
C ASP A 157 40.21 4.20 20.55
N PHE A 158 40.12 4.73 19.33
CA PHE A 158 40.41 3.95 18.11
C PHE A 158 41.87 3.48 18.02
N ASP A 159 42.81 4.17 18.68
CA ASP A 159 44.23 3.78 18.71
C ASP A 159 44.53 2.68 19.73
N ARG A 160 43.51 2.19 20.46
CA ARG A 160 43.57 1.07 21.41
C ARG A 160 44.54 1.32 22.58
N LEU A 161 44.75 2.59 22.95
CA LEU A 161 45.65 2.99 24.03
C LEU A 161 45.06 2.72 25.42
N TRP A 162 43.73 2.81 25.55
CA TRP A 162 43.03 2.65 26.83
C TRP A 162 42.00 1.51 26.77
N PRO A 163 42.41 0.28 27.17
CA PRO A 163 41.50 -0.85 27.28
C PRO A 163 40.50 -0.67 28.43
N VAL A 164 39.23 -1.02 28.17
CA VAL A 164 38.11 -0.95 29.12
C VAL A 164 37.32 -2.26 29.21
N ALA A 165 37.78 -3.32 28.55
CA ALA A 165 37.11 -4.64 28.64
C ALA A 165 37.13 -5.20 30.07
N HIS A 166 36.03 -5.82 30.51
CA HIS A 166 35.89 -6.32 31.88
C HIS A 166 36.89 -7.40 32.29
N THR A 167 37.38 -8.22 31.36
CA THR A 167 38.38 -9.24 31.66
C THR A 167 39.50 -9.25 30.64
N GLN A 168 40.69 -9.72 31.04
CA GLN A 168 41.83 -9.89 30.13
C GLN A 168 41.51 -10.82 28.97
N GLY A 169 40.78 -11.92 29.23
CA GLY A 169 40.36 -12.86 28.18
C GLY A 169 39.43 -12.20 27.15
N ARG A 170 38.52 -11.32 27.59
CA ARG A 170 37.67 -10.55 26.68
C ARG A 170 38.49 -9.55 25.86
N LEU A 171 39.48 -8.87 26.46
CA LEU A 171 40.35 -7.94 25.72
C LEU A 171 41.11 -8.65 24.58
N GLU A 172 41.61 -9.86 24.83
CA GLU A 172 42.25 -10.70 23.82
C GLU A 172 41.29 -11.07 22.71
N ARG A 173 40.07 -11.52 23.06
CA ARG A 173 39.01 -11.80 22.08
C ARG A 173 38.64 -10.57 21.26
N CYS A 174 38.53 -9.39 21.88
CA CYS A 174 38.28 -8.14 21.17
C CYS A 174 39.35 -7.85 20.11
N ARG A 175 40.62 -8.03 20.46
CA ARG A 175 41.74 -7.82 19.53
C ARG A 175 41.71 -8.79 18.36
N ASP A 176 41.31 -10.04 18.63
CA ASP A 176 41.37 -11.10 17.63
C ASP A 176 40.13 -11.14 16.73
N ARG A 177 38.95 -10.70 17.22
CA ARG A 177 37.67 -10.84 16.51
C ARG A 177 36.90 -9.54 16.22
N TYR A 178 37.10 -8.48 17.02
CA TYR A 178 36.25 -7.28 16.96
C TYR A 178 37.03 -5.99 16.66
N ALA A 179 38.31 -6.09 16.31
CA ALA A 179 39.18 -4.92 16.18
C ALA A 179 38.74 -3.97 15.05
N ASP A 180 38.02 -4.44 14.04
CA ASP A 180 37.49 -3.64 12.92
C ASP A 180 36.03 -3.18 13.12
N ASN A 181 35.40 -3.56 14.24
CA ASN A 181 34.04 -3.17 14.62
C ASN A 181 34.06 -1.88 15.45
N ALA A 182 33.66 -0.76 14.86
CA ALA A 182 33.61 0.53 15.55
C ALA A 182 32.70 0.54 16.79
N ALA A 183 31.70 -0.36 16.88
CA ALA A 183 30.78 -0.42 18.02
C ALA A 183 31.45 -0.80 19.35
N VAL A 184 32.65 -1.41 19.33
CA VAL A 184 33.39 -1.74 20.57
C VAL A 184 34.34 -0.63 21.02
N TYR A 185 34.34 0.52 20.34
CA TYR A 185 35.15 1.69 20.65
C TYR A 185 34.28 2.83 21.14
N MET A 186 34.50 3.29 22.37
CA MET A 186 33.66 4.34 22.96
C MET A 186 33.84 5.70 22.26
N GLU A 187 35.02 5.96 21.66
CA GLU A 187 35.30 7.14 20.84
C GLU A 187 34.31 7.30 19.67
N SER A 188 33.81 6.20 19.09
CA SER A 188 32.83 6.23 18.00
C SER A 188 31.55 6.97 18.43
N MET A 189 31.01 6.62 19.60
CA MET A 189 29.84 7.24 20.19
C MET A 189 30.15 8.69 20.63
N LEU A 190 31.22 8.87 21.40
CA LEU A 190 31.50 10.14 22.07
C LEU A 190 31.79 11.29 21.10
N ARG A 191 32.32 10.98 19.90
CA ARG A 191 32.57 11.99 18.86
C ARG A 191 31.30 12.50 18.18
N ILE A 192 30.23 11.71 18.21
CA ILE A 192 28.95 12.00 17.52
C ILE A 192 27.94 12.66 18.45
N VAL A 193 27.82 12.16 19.69
CA VAL A 193 26.78 12.63 20.62
C VAL A 193 26.94 14.13 20.95
N PRO A 194 25.84 14.89 21.09
CA PRO A 194 25.92 16.29 21.51
C PRO A 194 26.59 16.41 22.88
N TRP A 195 27.76 17.06 22.93
CA TRP A 195 28.61 17.01 24.13
C TRP A 195 27.95 17.64 25.37
N ASN A 196 27.17 18.70 25.18
CA ASN A 196 26.45 19.34 26.30
C ASN A 196 25.40 18.40 26.92
N GLU A 197 24.69 17.62 26.11
CA GLU A 197 23.73 16.63 26.59
C GLU A 197 24.42 15.44 27.24
N TRP A 198 25.55 14.98 26.67
CA TRP A 198 26.40 13.96 27.29
C TRP A 198 26.85 14.37 28.70
N MET A 199 27.39 15.58 28.84
CA MET A 199 27.85 16.08 30.13
C MET A 199 26.71 16.27 31.13
N ALA A 200 25.52 16.66 30.67
CA ALA A 200 24.33 16.77 31.51
C ALA A 200 23.81 15.39 31.98
N GLN A 201 23.90 14.37 31.13
CA GLN A 201 23.34 13.04 31.39
C GLN A 201 24.30 12.11 32.16
N SER A 202 25.60 12.15 31.86
CA SER A 202 26.61 11.22 32.39
C SER A 202 27.97 11.85 32.64
N GLY A 203 28.07 13.19 32.63
CA GLY A 203 29.34 13.89 32.79
C GLY A 203 30.05 13.65 34.12
N SER A 204 29.30 13.58 35.23
CA SER A 204 29.85 13.26 36.56
C SER A 204 30.49 11.88 36.56
N ASP A 205 29.76 10.89 36.10
CA ASP A 205 30.15 9.48 36.18
C ASP A 205 31.26 9.19 35.17
N PHE A 206 31.19 9.76 33.98
CA PHE A 206 32.28 9.73 33.01
C PHE A 206 33.57 10.37 33.56
N THR A 207 33.45 11.51 34.25
CA THR A 207 34.62 12.20 34.81
C THR A 207 35.25 11.36 35.92
N ALA A 208 34.43 10.83 36.82
CA ALA A 208 34.88 9.98 37.92
C ALA A 208 35.54 8.69 37.42
N SER A 209 34.92 8.00 36.46
CA SER A 209 35.32 6.66 36.06
C SER A 209 36.43 6.63 35.00
N ILE A 210 36.53 7.67 34.17
CA ILE A 210 37.44 7.71 33.00
C ILE A 210 38.29 9.00 32.99
N ALA A 211 37.66 10.18 32.95
CA ALA A 211 38.38 11.41 32.62
C ALA A 211 39.44 11.79 33.66
N THR A 212 39.20 11.51 34.95
CA THR A 212 40.14 11.78 36.05
C THR A 212 41.45 11.02 35.86
N TYR A 213 41.38 9.74 35.45
CA TYR A 213 42.56 8.93 35.17
C TYR A 213 43.32 9.45 33.94
N LEU A 214 42.62 9.73 32.84
CA LEU A 214 43.24 10.25 31.61
C LEU A 214 43.90 11.62 31.81
N GLY A 215 43.35 12.44 32.70
CA GLY A 215 43.89 13.75 33.09
C GLY A 215 45.28 13.69 33.73
N GLN A 216 45.77 12.49 34.09
CA GLN A 216 47.12 12.30 34.64
C GLN A 216 48.21 12.24 33.56
N SER A 217 47.86 12.18 32.27
CA SER A 217 48.81 12.07 31.16
C SER A 217 48.56 13.09 30.03
N ASP A 218 49.64 13.55 29.38
CA ASP A 218 49.53 14.48 28.24
C ASP A 218 48.79 13.88 27.03
N LEU A 219 48.84 12.56 26.87
CA LEU A 219 48.08 11.84 25.83
C LEU A 219 46.59 11.85 26.15
N GLY A 220 46.21 11.52 27.38
CA GLY A 220 44.82 11.52 27.83
C GLY A 220 44.17 12.90 27.78
N ILE A 221 44.89 13.96 28.21
CA ILE A 221 44.41 15.34 28.11
C ILE A 221 44.15 15.75 26.65
N ARG A 222 44.99 15.31 25.71
CA ARG A 222 44.80 15.60 24.28
C ARG A 222 43.56 14.89 23.72
N TRP A 223 43.37 13.62 24.07
CA TRP A 223 42.19 12.87 23.63
C TRP A 223 40.89 13.42 24.22
N LEU A 224 40.86 13.77 25.52
CA LEU A 224 39.71 14.41 26.17
C LEU A 224 39.32 15.75 25.50
N LYS A 225 40.27 16.43 24.84
CA LYS A 225 40.00 17.65 24.06
C LYS A 225 39.59 17.40 22.62
N SER A 226 39.87 16.22 22.05
CA SER A 226 39.61 15.92 20.64
C SER A 226 38.24 15.32 20.35
N VAL A 227 37.56 14.81 21.39
CA VAL A 227 36.27 14.13 21.28
C VAL A 227 35.07 15.09 21.35
N PRO A 228 35.04 16.11 22.22
CA PRO A 228 33.90 17.02 22.32
C PRO A 228 33.58 17.74 21.02
N ASN A 229 32.33 17.65 20.55
CA ASN A 229 31.83 18.32 19.33
C ASN A 229 32.67 18.02 18.07
N ALA A 230 33.18 16.79 17.95
CA ALA A 230 34.03 16.40 16.82
C ALA A 230 33.25 16.14 15.52
N PHE A 231 31.96 15.82 15.61
CA PHE A 231 31.10 15.56 14.44
C PHE A 231 30.91 16.79 13.56
N VAL A 232 31.07 16.61 12.24
CA VAL A 232 30.87 17.63 11.21
C VAL A 232 29.84 17.18 10.19
N SER A 233 30.05 16.02 9.58
CA SER A 233 29.10 15.34 8.69
C SER A 233 29.34 13.83 8.74
N VAL A 234 28.39 13.05 8.23
CA VAL A 234 28.50 11.58 8.16
C VAL A 234 29.72 11.16 7.35
N GLU A 235 29.98 11.82 6.21
CA GLU A 235 31.06 11.46 5.29
C GLU A 235 32.44 11.71 5.91
N VAL A 236 32.60 12.84 6.62
CA VAL A 236 33.87 13.20 7.28
C VAL A 236 34.16 12.24 8.42
N GLU A 237 33.16 11.93 9.23
CA GLU A 237 33.33 11.01 10.37
C GLU A 237 33.56 9.57 9.89
N ALA A 238 32.84 9.13 8.84
CA ALA A 238 33.07 7.83 8.22
C ALA A 238 34.48 7.69 7.62
N ALA A 239 35.01 8.75 7.01
CA ALA A 239 36.38 8.79 6.51
C ALA A 239 37.40 8.69 7.65
N TYR A 240 37.15 9.35 8.78
CA TYR A 240 37.99 9.25 9.98
C TYR A 240 37.98 7.81 10.55
N TRP A 241 36.81 7.16 10.65
CA TRP A 241 36.71 5.78 11.15
C TRP A 241 37.44 4.80 10.22
N ARG A 242 37.32 4.96 8.90
CA ARG A 242 38.06 4.16 7.92
C ARG A 242 39.57 4.38 8.00
N GLN A 243 40.02 5.61 8.26
CA GLN A 243 41.44 5.90 8.50
C GLN A 243 41.96 5.15 9.74
N LYS A 244 41.09 4.90 10.72
CA LYS A 244 41.36 4.09 11.92
C LYS A 244 41.14 2.58 11.70
N HIS A 245 40.97 2.14 10.45
CA HIS A 245 40.74 0.73 10.07
C HIS A 245 39.41 0.12 10.55
N MET A 246 38.40 0.94 10.81
CA MET A 246 37.05 0.44 11.07
C MET A 246 36.34 0.12 9.76
N THR A 247 35.63 -1.00 9.73
CA THR A 247 34.90 -1.49 8.53
C THR A 247 33.40 -1.66 8.79
N THR A 248 33.02 -1.95 10.03
CA THR A 248 31.64 -2.26 10.42
C THR A 248 31.27 -1.60 11.75
N TYR A 249 29.98 -1.46 12.00
CA TYR A 249 29.41 -1.09 13.28
C TYR A 249 28.31 -2.11 13.62
N ARG A 250 28.69 -3.16 14.35
CA ARG A 250 27.80 -4.27 14.71
C ARG A 250 27.54 -4.27 16.20
N LEU A 251 26.28 -4.05 16.59
CA LEU A 251 25.83 -4.15 17.97
C LEU A 251 25.66 -5.61 18.40
N GLN A 252 25.67 -5.84 19.71
CA GLN A 252 25.42 -7.16 20.29
C GLN A 252 23.92 -7.44 20.32
N TRP A 253 23.57 -8.72 20.30
CA TRP A 253 22.22 -9.17 20.63
C TRP A 253 21.95 -8.95 22.12
N GLY A 254 20.76 -8.46 22.46
CA GLY A 254 20.36 -8.21 23.85
C GLY A 254 18.89 -7.86 23.94
N ASN A 255 18.31 -8.04 25.12
CA ASN A 255 16.86 -8.04 25.30
C ASN A 255 16.36 -6.98 26.30
N LEU A 256 17.13 -5.91 26.50
CA LEU A 256 16.68 -4.74 27.27
C LEU A 256 15.57 -3.97 26.54
N PHE A 257 15.67 -3.87 25.22
CA PHE A 257 14.68 -3.25 24.35
C PHE A 257 14.22 -4.23 23.30
N MET A 258 12.91 -4.32 23.10
CA MET A 258 12.33 -4.90 21.90
C MET A 258 12.39 -3.86 20.78
N THR A 259 13.07 -4.19 19.69
CA THR A 259 13.21 -3.33 18.52
C THR A 259 11.86 -3.15 17.79
N GLY A 260 11.48 -1.89 17.55
CA GLY A 260 10.37 -1.54 16.68
C GLY A 260 10.77 -1.47 15.21
N LEU A 261 9.82 -1.73 14.32
CA LEU A 261 9.99 -1.67 12.87
C LEU A 261 8.70 -1.14 12.22
N ASP A 262 8.84 -0.09 11.43
CA ASP A 262 7.82 0.34 10.46
C ASP A 262 8.34 0.04 9.04
N GLU A 263 7.68 -0.84 8.31
CA GLU A 263 8.06 -1.21 6.95
C GLU A 263 6.89 -1.02 5.99
N SER A 264 7.17 -0.52 4.78
CA SER A 264 6.15 -0.24 3.78
C SER A 264 6.57 -0.63 2.35
N ILE A 265 5.57 -0.89 1.52
CA ILE A 265 5.70 -1.02 0.06
C ILE A 265 4.96 0.11 -0.64
N ALA A 266 5.43 0.46 -1.83
CA ALA A 266 4.80 1.46 -2.69
C ALA A 266 3.97 0.79 -3.79
N ILE A 267 2.68 1.11 -3.88
CA ILE A 267 1.83 0.68 -5.00
C ILE A 267 1.69 1.86 -5.96
N ARG A 268 2.15 1.68 -7.21
CA ARG A 268 2.08 2.68 -8.28
C ARG A 268 0.97 2.33 -9.28
N ASN A 269 0.05 3.27 -9.49
CA ASN A 269 -1.05 3.10 -10.45
C ASN A 269 -0.73 3.69 -11.85
N ALA A 270 -1.64 3.51 -12.80
CA ALA A 270 -1.47 3.99 -14.18
C ALA A 270 -1.45 5.52 -14.34
N LEU A 271 -1.82 6.30 -13.31
CA LEU A 271 -1.63 7.77 -13.32
C LEU A 271 -0.24 8.18 -12.83
N GLY A 272 0.57 7.22 -12.37
CA GLY A 272 1.87 7.46 -11.74
C GLY A 272 1.76 7.86 -10.26
N MET A 273 0.56 7.84 -9.68
CA MET A 273 0.36 8.11 -8.25
C MET A 273 0.89 6.93 -7.43
N VAL A 274 1.52 7.25 -6.31
CA VAL A 274 2.13 6.29 -5.39
C VAL A 274 1.35 6.30 -4.08
N GLN A 275 0.92 5.12 -3.64
CA GLN A 275 0.31 4.89 -2.33
C GLN A 275 1.22 3.97 -1.53
N TYR A 276 1.51 4.34 -0.28
CA TYR A 276 2.27 3.49 0.64
C TYR A 276 1.32 2.62 1.45
N VAL A 277 1.69 1.35 1.58
CA VAL A 277 0.99 0.33 2.38
C VAL A 277 1.97 -0.23 3.38
N LEU A 278 1.58 -0.31 4.66
CA LEU A 278 2.44 -0.89 5.69
C LEU A 278 2.43 -2.42 5.54
N THR A 279 3.62 -3.01 5.53
CA THR A 279 3.81 -4.47 5.51
C THR A 279 4.18 -4.99 6.90
N TYR A 280 4.89 -4.17 7.69
CA TYR A 280 5.34 -4.52 9.02
C TYR A 280 5.15 -3.33 9.96
N GLN A 281 4.52 -3.54 11.12
CA GLN A 281 4.43 -2.52 12.16
C GLN A 281 4.54 -3.15 13.55
N VAL A 282 5.65 -2.87 14.23
CA VAL A 282 5.90 -3.25 15.62
C VAL A 282 6.50 -2.06 16.35
N LYS A 283 5.95 -1.74 17.52
CA LYS A 283 6.42 -0.61 18.33
C LYS A 283 7.59 -1.02 19.23
N PRO A 284 8.55 -0.11 19.50
CA PRO A 284 9.61 -0.38 20.45
C PRO A 284 9.08 -0.55 21.88
N VAL A 285 9.63 -1.50 22.64
CA VAL A 285 9.23 -1.76 24.04
C VAL A 285 10.46 -1.84 24.95
N PHE A 286 10.46 -1.06 26.02
CA PHE A 286 11.48 -1.15 27.07
C PHE A 286 11.12 -2.25 28.09
N ARG A 287 11.93 -3.30 28.19
CA ARG A 287 11.62 -4.53 28.94
C ARG A 287 11.95 -4.45 30.44
N GLN A 288 12.69 -3.43 30.90
CA GLN A 288 12.94 -3.15 32.32
C GLN A 288 13.37 -4.39 33.14
N GLN A 289 12.49 -4.88 34.02
CA GLN A 289 12.75 -5.93 35.00
C GLN A 289 12.87 -7.34 34.39
N VAL A 290 12.54 -7.53 33.10
CA VAL A 290 12.71 -8.80 32.39
C VAL A 290 13.91 -8.80 31.44
N TRP A 291 14.89 -7.92 31.70
CA TRP A 291 16.17 -7.89 31.01
C TRP A 291 17.10 -9.00 31.52
N THR A 292 17.13 -10.13 30.82
CA THR A 292 17.92 -11.31 31.22
C THR A 292 19.34 -11.30 30.65
N SER A 293 19.56 -10.65 29.50
CA SER A 293 20.90 -10.49 28.91
C SER A 293 21.89 -9.68 29.75
N VAL A 294 21.42 -8.99 30.80
CA VAL A 294 22.23 -8.24 31.77
C VAL A 294 23.38 -9.06 32.35
N TYR A 295 23.18 -10.37 32.56
CA TYR A 295 24.21 -11.25 33.12
C TYR A 295 25.35 -11.55 32.14
N MET A 296 25.14 -11.33 30.84
CA MET A 296 26.17 -11.51 29.80
C MET A 296 26.88 -10.19 29.49
N ASN A 297 26.09 -9.12 29.37
CA ASN A 297 26.55 -7.74 29.21
C ASN A 297 25.51 -6.78 29.82
N TRP A 298 25.93 -6.01 30.81
CA TRP A 298 25.08 -5.02 31.47
C TRP A 298 25.26 -3.57 30.97
N GLY A 299 26.09 -3.35 29.96
CA GLY A 299 26.30 -2.05 29.33
C GLY A 299 27.03 -0.98 30.15
N ILE A 300 27.52 0.04 29.44
CA ILE A 300 28.46 1.06 29.94
C ILE A 300 27.91 1.93 31.07
N TRP A 301 26.59 2.16 31.13
CA TRP A 301 26.01 3.02 32.17
C TRP A 301 26.10 2.35 33.54
N ASN A 302 26.03 1.02 33.60
CA ASN A 302 26.25 0.25 34.81
C ASN A 302 27.73 0.24 35.19
N ASP A 303 28.65 0.20 34.22
CA ASP A 303 30.09 0.33 34.48
C ASP A 303 30.45 1.68 35.11
N LEU A 304 29.97 2.77 34.52
CA LEU A 304 30.21 4.12 35.01
C LEU A 304 29.65 4.29 36.43
N THR A 305 28.42 3.85 36.66
CA THR A 305 27.75 3.92 37.96
C THR A 305 28.44 3.03 39.00
N GLY A 306 28.81 1.81 38.62
CA GLY A 306 29.48 0.83 39.49
C GLY A 306 30.81 1.37 40.02
N ILE A 307 31.61 2.02 39.17
CA ILE A 307 32.86 2.65 39.60
C ILE A 307 32.61 3.80 40.57
N VAL A 308 31.64 4.67 40.31
CA VAL A 308 31.29 5.77 41.23
C VAL A 308 30.92 5.23 42.62
N PHE A 309 30.17 4.13 42.68
CA PHE A 309 29.85 3.48 43.96
C PHE A 309 31.09 2.90 44.64
N THR A 310 31.96 2.20 43.90
CA THR A 310 33.19 1.62 44.46
C THR A 310 34.20 2.68 44.92
N GLN A 311 34.20 3.86 44.30
CA GLN A 311 35.05 4.99 44.72
C GLN A 311 34.72 5.52 46.12
N LEU A 312 33.55 5.21 46.68
CA LEU A 312 33.22 5.53 48.08
C LEU A 312 34.16 4.82 49.07
N ASP A 313 34.61 3.61 48.73
CA ASP A 313 35.52 2.80 49.55
C ASP A 313 36.96 2.81 48.99
N HIS A 314 37.12 3.01 47.68
CA HIS A 314 38.40 2.96 46.95
C HIS A 314 38.57 4.17 46.03
N ALA A 315 39.05 5.30 46.57
CA ALA A 315 39.00 6.63 45.97
C ALA A 315 39.70 6.84 44.59
N ASN A 316 40.39 5.84 44.03
CA ASN A 316 41.14 5.97 42.78
C ASN A 316 40.74 4.96 41.69
N VAL A 317 39.68 4.17 41.91
CA VAL A 317 39.30 3.12 40.96
C VAL A 317 38.88 3.69 39.60
N SER A 318 39.36 3.09 38.50
CA SER A 318 39.04 3.52 37.14
C SER A 318 38.57 2.36 36.27
N LEU A 319 37.79 2.67 35.22
CA LEU A 319 37.38 1.71 34.19
C LEU A 319 38.56 1.28 33.30
N VAL A 320 39.61 2.10 33.22
CA VAL A 320 40.73 1.83 32.34
C VAL A 320 41.66 0.80 32.98
N ARG A 321 41.83 -0.36 32.34
CA ARG A 321 42.59 -1.50 32.89
C ARG A 321 44.07 -1.22 33.18
N ASN A 322 44.66 -0.29 32.43
CA ASN A 322 46.07 0.08 32.63
C ASN A 322 46.30 0.99 33.85
N SER A 323 45.25 1.34 34.59
CA SER A 323 45.38 2.08 35.84
C SER A 323 45.92 1.19 36.96
N THR A 324 46.57 1.79 37.96
CA THR A 324 47.04 1.05 39.15
C THR A 324 45.91 0.50 40.00
N ASP A 325 44.71 1.09 39.86
CA ASP A 325 43.49 0.79 40.60
C ASP A 325 42.38 0.37 39.61
N ASP A 326 42.67 -0.61 38.75
CA ASP A 326 41.69 -1.19 37.81
C ASP A 326 40.49 -1.75 38.57
N PHE A 327 39.27 -1.41 38.13
CA PHE A 327 38.03 -1.88 38.75
C PHE A 327 37.96 -3.40 38.84
N ASP A 328 38.41 -4.14 37.82
CA ASP A 328 38.40 -5.61 37.81
C ASP A 328 39.28 -6.23 38.92
N LEU A 329 40.30 -5.50 39.39
CA LEU A 329 41.17 -5.92 40.50
C LEU A 329 40.56 -5.64 41.88
N VAL A 330 39.64 -4.67 41.97
CA VAL A 330 38.99 -4.26 43.23
C VAL A 330 37.63 -4.95 43.40
N VAL A 331 36.83 -4.98 42.34
CA VAL A 331 35.52 -5.61 42.26
C VAL A 331 35.47 -6.48 41.01
N VAL A 332 35.46 -7.80 41.20
CA VAL A 332 35.32 -8.74 40.09
C VAL A 332 33.92 -8.59 39.48
N TYR A 333 33.85 -8.12 38.23
CA TYR A 333 32.60 -7.89 37.48
C TYR A 333 31.63 -9.07 37.56
N ASP A 334 32.19 -10.27 37.47
CA ASP A 334 31.47 -11.54 37.53
C ASP A 334 30.69 -11.74 38.85
N THR A 335 31.28 -11.34 39.98
CA THR A 335 30.63 -11.43 41.29
C THR A 335 29.54 -10.39 41.45
N PHE A 336 29.72 -9.21 40.85
CA PHE A 336 28.74 -8.14 40.92
C PHE A 336 27.50 -8.48 40.08
N ALA A 337 27.69 -9.02 38.88
CA ALA A 337 26.59 -9.39 37.99
C ALA A 337 25.82 -10.61 38.49
N SER A 338 26.50 -11.64 39.01
CA SER A 338 25.86 -12.82 39.57
C SER A 338 26.60 -13.32 40.83
N PRO A 339 26.19 -12.86 42.03
CA PRO A 339 26.88 -13.20 43.29
C PRO A 339 26.65 -14.66 43.74
N SER A 340 25.79 -15.41 43.06
CA SER A 340 25.45 -16.79 43.41
C SER A 340 26.46 -17.82 42.89
N SER A 341 26.52 -18.97 43.57
CA SER A 341 27.37 -20.12 43.23
C SER A 341 26.56 -21.36 42.83
N GLY A 342 25.39 -21.17 42.22
CA GLY A 342 24.54 -22.30 41.77
C GLY A 342 25.15 -23.06 40.59
N THR A 343 24.66 -24.29 40.33
CA THR A 343 25.11 -25.17 39.24
C THR A 343 25.24 -24.44 37.90
N VAL A 344 24.22 -23.67 37.51
CA VAL A 344 24.19 -22.92 36.24
C VAL A 344 25.35 -21.92 36.16
N VAL A 345 25.57 -21.12 37.21
CA VAL A 345 26.64 -20.11 37.23
C VAL A 345 28.02 -20.78 37.23
N SER A 346 28.18 -21.86 38.00
CA SER A 346 29.43 -22.63 38.04
C SER A 346 29.80 -23.18 36.66
N LEU A 347 28.84 -23.82 35.98
CA LEU A 347 29.02 -24.33 34.63
C LEU A 347 29.22 -23.22 33.60
N LEU A 348 28.49 -22.11 33.72
CA LEU A 348 28.67 -20.96 32.83
C LEU A 348 30.11 -20.41 32.92
N ARG A 349 30.65 -20.29 34.14
CA ARG A 349 32.03 -19.87 34.40
C ARG A 349 33.07 -20.85 33.87
N SER A 350 32.85 -22.16 34.04
CA SER A 350 33.79 -23.19 33.59
C SER A 350 33.76 -23.41 32.07
N GLU A 351 32.63 -23.15 31.42
CA GLU A 351 32.44 -23.43 29.99
C GLU A 351 32.64 -22.19 29.12
N LEU A 352 32.02 -21.06 29.46
CA LEU A 352 32.13 -19.82 28.67
C LEU A 352 33.11 -18.83 29.30
N GLY A 353 33.08 -18.68 30.62
CA GLY A 353 33.94 -17.75 31.35
C GLY A 353 33.13 -16.83 32.28
N PRO A 354 33.77 -15.79 32.85
CA PRO A 354 33.16 -14.91 33.82
C PRO A 354 31.89 -14.24 33.28
N THR A 355 30.84 -14.13 34.11
CA THR A 355 29.64 -13.37 33.74
C THR A 355 29.98 -11.91 33.47
N ASN A 356 29.11 -11.21 32.73
CA ASN A 356 29.34 -9.86 32.25
C ASN A 356 30.57 -9.70 31.32
N SER A 357 31.08 -10.80 30.76
CA SER A 357 32.17 -10.80 29.77
C SER A 357 31.90 -11.72 28.59
N ILE A 358 30.64 -12.07 28.38
CA ILE A 358 30.17 -12.98 27.31
C ILE A 358 29.47 -12.13 26.26
N ASP A 359 30.07 -12.03 25.07
CA ASP A 359 29.49 -11.24 23.98
C ASP A 359 28.42 -12.08 23.26
N MET A 360 27.32 -11.43 22.83
CA MET A 360 26.22 -12.10 22.15
C MET A 360 26.05 -11.53 20.74
N TYR A 361 26.10 -12.37 19.71
CA TYR A 361 25.91 -11.93 18.31
C TYR A 361 24.99 -12.86 17.53
N VAL A 362 24.04 -12.30 16.78
CA VAL A 362 23.16 -13.08 15.88
C VAL A 362 23.99 -13.76 14.80
N VAL A 363 23.85 -15.07 14.65
CA VAL A 363 24.51 -15.82 13.57
C VAL A 363 23.68 -15.69 12.30
N PRO A 364 24.26 -15.19 11.19
CA PRO A 364 23.53 -15.04 9.94
C PRO A 364 23.13 -16.40 9.37
N ARG A 365 21.98 -16.44 8.70
CA ARG A 365 21.51 -17.65 8.03
C ARG A 365 22.40 -17.93 6.81
N PRO A 366 22.91 -19.16 6.63
CA PRO A 366 23.75 -19.48 5.48
C PRO A 366 23.03 -19.25 4.15
N PRO A 367 23.68 -18.65 3.12
CA PRO A 367 23.05 -18.43 1.82
C PRO A 367 22.56 -19.73 1.15
N SER A 368 23.26 -20.86 1.37
CA SER A 368 22.83 -22.18 0.89
C SER A 368 21.51 -22.65 1.51
N ALA A 369 21.24 -22.27 2.76
CA ALA A 369 19.99 -22.57 3.44
C ALA A 369 18.81 -21.75 2.90
N LEU A 370 19.03 -20.47 2.59
CA LEU A 370 18.01 -19.62 1.96
C LEU A 370 17.67 -20.07 0.53
N LEU A 371 18.69 -20.46 -0.24
CA LEU A 371 18.50 -21.05 -1.58
C LEU A 371 17.71 -22.36 -1.53
N LEU A 372 17.98 -23.21 -0.53
CA LEU A 372 17.22 -24.43 -0.28
C LEU A 372 15.75 -24.11 0.03
N LEU A 373 15.49 -23.16 0.94
CA LEU A 373 14.13 -22.79 1.30
C LEU A 373 13.34 -22.26 0.09
N LYS A 374 13.96 -21.40 -0.74
CA LYS A 374 13.37 -20.92 -2.00
C LYS A 374 13.06 -22.07 -2.95
N SER A 375 14.01 -22.99 -3.15
CA SER A 375 13.83 -24.16 -4.03
C SER A 375 12.72 -25.10 -3.56
N PHE A 376 12.62 -25.30 -2.23
CA PHE A 376 11.55 -26.11 -1.63
C PHE A 376 10.18 -25.48 -1.86
N GLN A 377 10.05 -24.15 -1.70
CA GLN A 377 8.79 -23.45 -1.96
C GLN A 377 8.41 -23.45 -3.45
N THR A 378 9.35 -23.17 -4.36
CA THR A 378 9.08 -23.22 -5.81
C THR A 378 8.68 -24.63 -6.26
N MET A 379 9.27 -25.68 -5.68
CA MET A 379 8.87 -27.04 -6.01
C MET A 379 7.45 -27.35 -5.56
N TRP A 380 7.05 -26.83 -4.40
CA TRP A 380 5.69 -26.98 -3.92
C TRP A 380 4.67 -26.24 -4.79
N THR A 381 4.98 -25.03 -5.26
CA THR A 381 4.06 -24.29 -6.16
C THR A 381 3.83 -25.05 -7.48
N VAL A 382 4.90 -25.62 -8.07
CA VAL A 382 4.80 -26.49 -9.26
C VAL A 382 3.90 -27.71 -9.02
N LEU A 383 3.95 -28.28 -7.81
CA LEU A 383 3.12 -29.43 -7.47
C LEU A 383 1.63 -29.06 -7.36
N ILE A 384 1.31 -27.90 -6.78
CA ILE A 384 -0.07 -27.37 -6.76
C ILE A 384 -0.58 -27.18 -8.20
N GLU A 385 0.24 -26.62 -9.09
CA GLU A 385 -0.14 -26.42 -10.50
C GLU A 385 -0.46 -27.73 -11.23
N HIS A 386 0.13 -28.85 -10.83
CA HIS A 386 -0.18 -30.17 -11.38
C HIS A 386 -1.55 -30.74 -10.96
N HIS A 387 -2.25 -30.11 -9.99
CA HIS A 387 -3.60 -30.46 -9.54
C HIS A 387 -3.79 -31.96 -9.19
N ASP A 388 -2.90 -32.54 -8.38
CA ASP A 388 -3.13 -33.88 -7.80
C ASP A 388 -3.98 -33.77 -6.53
N PRO A 389 -5.31 -34.03 -6.59
CA PRO A 389 -6.19 -33.86 -5.43
C PRO A 389 -5.89 -34.86 -4.32
N THR A 390 -5.30 -36.01 -4.65
CA THR A 390 -5.02 -37.06 -3.65
C THR A 390 -3.83 -36.68 -2.78
N LEU A 391 -2.74 -36.22 -3.42
CA LEU A 391 -1.56 -35.72 -2.73
C LEU A 391 -1.88 -34.50 -1.87
N PHE A 392 -2.70 -33.60 -2.40
CA PHE A 392 -3.13 -32.41 -1.67
C PHE A 392 -3.99 -32.75 -0.43
N ALA A 393 -4.93 -33.68 -0.56
CA ALA A 393 -5.74 -34.16 0.56
C ALA A 393 -4.89 -34.87 1.63
N MET A 394 -3.90 -35.67 1.23
CA MET A 394 -2.96 -36.32 2.17
C MET A 394 -2.12 -35.29 2.93
N PHE A 395 -1.62 -34.26 2.23
CA PHE A 395 -0.83 -33.20 2.86
C PHE A 395 -1.64 -32.39 3.88
N ASN A 396 -2.89 -32.04 3.54
CA ASN A 396 -3.77 -31.32 4.46
C ASN A 396 -4.27 -32.17 5.64
N ALA A 397 -4.20 -33.49 5.53
CA ALA A 397 -4.55 -34.38 6.64
C ALA A 397 -3.47 -34.45 7.73
N ILE A 398 -2.27 -33.89 7.49
CA ILE A 398 -1.21 -33.80 8.49
C ILE A 398 -1.57 -32.71 9.52
N PRO A 399 -1.80 -33.07 10.81
CA PRO A 399 -2.18 -32.11 11.83
C PRO A 399 -0.97 -31.30 12.32
N ASP A 400 -1.24 -30.07 12.76
CA ASP A 400 -0.29 -29.31 13.57
C ASP A 400 -0.21 -29.94 14.97
N THR A 401 0.99 -30.29 15.43
CA THR A 401 1.21 -30.98 16.71
C THR A 401 2.43 -30.46 17.44
N GLU A 402 2.45 -30.63 18.75
CA GLU A 402 3.59 -30.29 19.60
C GLU A 402 4.32 -31.57 20.00
N LEU A 403 5.64 -31.61 19.75
CA LEU A 403 6.51 -32.73 20.08
C LEU A 403 7.46 -32.34 21.22
N ASP A 404 7.91 -33.31 22.01
CA ASP A 404 8.86 -33.11 23.11
C ASP A 404 10.21 -33.84 22.87
N PRO A 405 10.93 -33.51 21.79
CA PRO A 405 12.15 -34.22 21.45
C PRO A 405 13.24 -34.05 22.49
N VAL A 406 13.90 -35.15 22.85
CA VAL A 406 15.04 -35.19 23.76
C VAL A 406 16.17 -35.96 23.08
N PRO A 407 17.39 -35.38 23.02
CA PRO A 407 18.56 -36.08 22.50
C PRO A 407 18.76 -37.43 23.19
N PRO A 408 19.12 -38.51 22.47
CA PRO A 408 19.33 -39.83 23.05
C PRO A 408 20.34 -39.83 24.20
N SER A 409 21.39 -39.01 24.05
CA SER A 409 22.44 -38.85 25.05
C SER A 409 21.96 -38.23 26.35
N TRP A 410 20.78 -37.60 26.38
CA TRP A 410 20.19 -36.90 27.53
C TRP A 410 19.10 -37.72 28.24
N LEU A 411 18.59 -38.80 27.62
CA LEU A 411 17.56 -39.71 28.15
C LEU A 411 18.11 -40.59 29.29
N ASP A 412 18.39 -40.00 30.44
CA ASP A 412 18.81 -40.72 31.65
C ASP A 412 17.96 -40.25 32.86
N PRO A 413 17.25 -41.17 33.54
CA PRO A 413 16.41 -40.83 34.69
C PRO A 413 17.17 -40.30 35.92
N LEU A 414 18.50 -40.47 35.98
CA LEU A 414 19.36 -39.92 37.04
C LEU A 414 19.79 -38.47 36.78
N ARG A 415 19.41 -37.89 35.63
CA ARG A 415 19.74 -36.49 35.31
C ARG A 415 18.70 -35.52 35.81
N VAL A 416 19.20 -34.41 36.36
CA VAL A 416 18.42 -33.24 36.73
C VAL A 416 18.85 -32.08 35.85
N PHE A 417 17.89 -31.38 35.25
CA PHE A 417 18.13 -30.30 34.30
C PHE A 417 17.83 -28.94 34.92
N TYR A 418 18.68 -27.95 34.68
CA TYR A 418 18.54 -26.55 35.07
C TYR A 418 18.29 -25.64 33.85
N GLY A 419 18.11 -26.22 32.67
CA GLY A 419 17.62 -25.57 31.47
C GLY A 419 18.68 -25.20 30.44
N GLY A 420 18.22 -24.64 29.31
CA GLY A 420 19.03 -24.40 28.13
C GLY A 420 19.29 -22.93 27.83
N ASN A 421 19.08 -22.05 28.80
CA ASN A 421 19.26 -20.61 28.65
C ASN A 421 20.43 -20.11 29.51
N PRO A 422 21.57 -19.69 28.91
CA PRO A 422 22.70 -19.13 29.66
C PRO A 422 22.38 -17.89 30.50
N MET A 423 21.31 -17.16 30.15
CA MET A 423 20.87 -15.95 30.85
C MET A 423 20.02 -16.24 32.10
N CYS A 424 19.52 -17.47 32.27
CA CYS A 424 18.72 -17.85 33.43
C CYS A 424 19.58 -18.48 34.53
N VAL A 425 20.42 -17.66 35.15
CA VAL A 425 21.39 -18.07 36.18
C VAL A 425 20.78 -18.62 37.48
N PHE A 426 19.47 -18.43 37.69
CA PHE A 426 18.72 -18.86 38.89
C PHE A 426 17.63 -19.91 38.58
N ASN A 427 17.74 -20.64 37.48
CA ASN A 427 16.72 -21.60 37.08
C ASN A 427 16.52 -22.73 38.11
N THR A 428 15.28 -23.20 38.23
CA THR A 428 14.94 -24.31 39.13
C THR A 428 15.19 -25.67 38.48
N PRO A 429 15.65 -26.69 39.23
CA PRO A 429 15.88 -28.03 38.71
C PRO A 429 14.60 -28.74 38.28
N THR A 430 14.67 -29.55 37.22
CA THR A 430 13.56 -30.37 36.68
C THR A 430 14.02 -31.76 36.26
N SER A 431 13.11 -32.73 36.23
CA SER A 431 13.34 -34.09 35.69
C SER A 431 13.20 -34.19 34.16
N TYR A 432 12.91 -33.06 33.50
CA TYR A 432 12.73 -32.96 32.07
C TYR A 432 13.62 -31.85 31.50
N VAL A 433 14.01 -31.99 30.24
CA VAL A 433 14.76 -30.98 29.48
C VAL A 433 13.94 -29.70 29.38
N GLN A 434 14.53 -28.57 29.78
CA GLN A 434 13.85 -27.28 29.72
C GLN A 434 14.14 -26.57 28.39
N ALA A 435 13.31 -25.60 28.05
CA ALA A 435 13.40 -24.87 26.79
C ALA A 435 14.77 -24.18 26.60
N PRO A 436 15.22 -23.98 25.34
CA PRO A 436 16.38 -23.15 25.00
C PRO A 436 16.12 -21.68 25.32
N PHE A 437 17.14 -20.83 25.20
CA PHE A 437 16.99 -19.40 25.46
C PHE A 437 15.94 -18.74 24.54
N GLY A 438 15.17 -17.81 25.11
CA GLY A 438 14.28 -16.91 24.39
C GLY A 438 14.67 -15.45 24.62
N PHE A 439 14.41 -14.61 23.62
CA PHE A 439 14.45 -13.16 23.74
C PHE A 439 13.47 -12.69 24.82
N ASP A 440 12.25 -13.24 24.80
CA ASP A 440 11.16 -12.87 25.69
C ASP A 440 11.20 -13.54 27.08
N ASP A 441 12.20 -14.38 27.33
CA ASP A 441 12.33 -15.11 28.60
C ASP A 441 12.45 -14.14 29.79
N THR A 442 11.75 -14.49 30.87
CA THR A 442 11.78 -13.78 32.15
C THR A 442 12.57 -14.52 33.23
N CYS A 443 13.00 -15.76 32.95
CA CYS A 443 13.67 -16.67 33.89
C CYS A 443 12.93 -16.90 35.21
N THR A 444 11.59 -16.83 35.21
CA THR A 444 10.75 -16.99 36.42
C THR A 444 10.21 -18.40 36.62
N SER A 445 10.19 -19.23 35.58
CA SER A 445 9.63 -20.59 35.62
C SER A 445 10.31 -21.50 34.62
N ALA A 446 10.58 -22.73 35.03
CA ALA A 446 11.05 -23.78 34.13
C ALA A 446 9.94 -24.18 33.13
N VAL A 447 10.25 -24.11 31.83
CA VAL A 447 9.34 -24.49 30.74
C VAL A 447 9.93 -25.72 30.05
N ARG A 448 9.12 -26.76 29.79
CA ARG A 448 9.56 -27.96 29.07
C ARG A 448 9.99 -27.61 27.65
N HIS A 449 11.05 -28.25 27.16
CA HIS A 449 11.42 -28.14 25.76
C HIS A 449 10.39 -28.85 24.87
N THR A 450 9.77 -28.08 23.98
CA THR A 450 8.87 -28.59 22.96
C THR A 450 9.14 -27.95 21.61
N VAL A 451 8.66 -28.62 20.56
CA VAL A 451 8.77 -28.22 19.16
C VAL A 451 7.39 -28.30 18.54
N SER A 452 6.85 -27.15 18.13
CA SER A 452 5.64 -27.10 17.32
C SER A 452 5.99 -27.57 15.91
N THR A 453 5.20 -28.49 15.37
CA THR A 453 5.37 -29.06 14.05
C THR A 453 4.11 -28.86 13.24
N SER A 454 4.25 -28.24 12.09
CA SER A 454 3.20 -28.19 11.07
C SER A 454 3.50 -29.16 9.93
N LYS A 455 2.52 -29.37 9.06
CA LYS A 455 2.68 -30.15 7.82
C LYS A 455 3.92 -29.79 6.99
N TRP A 456 4.32 -28.52 7.00
CA TRP A 456 5.53 -28.04 6.32
C TRP A 456 6.82 -28.51 7.00
N HIS A 457 6.87 -28.48 8.33
CA HIS A 457 8.05 -28.87 9.10
C HIS A 457 8.38 -30.34 8.89
N VAL A 458 7.37 -31.20 9.06
CA VAL A 458 7.57 -32.65 8.97
C VAL A 458 7.83 -33.12 7.54
N LEU A 459 7.24 -32.46 6.54
CA LEU A 459 7.53 -32.75 5.14
C LEU A 459 8.95 -32.32 4.77
N PHE A 460 9.36 -31.12 5.18
CA PHE A 460 10.71 -30.61 4.96
C PHE A 460 11.76 -31.52 5.63
N ALA A 461 11.56 -31.89 6.90
CA ALA A 461 12.46 -32.78 7.62
C ALA A 461 12.51 -34.20 7.02
N SER A 462 11.37 -34.73 6.56
CA SER A 462 11.31 -36.01 5.85
C SER A 462 12.15 -35.97 4.56
N MET A 463 11.97 -34.94 3.74
CA MET A 463 12.78 -34.73 2.52
C MET A 463 14.26 -34.58 2.86
N ALA A 464 14.58 -33.75 3.86
CA ALA A 464 15.97 -33.48 4.24
C ALA A 464 16.71 -34.76 4.60
N VAL A 465 16.09 -35.65 5.38
CA VAL A 465 16.72 -36.92 5.74
C VAL A 465 16.91 -37.82 4.52
N HIS A 466 15.88 -38.01 3.68
CA HIS A 466 15.99 -38.88 2.51
C HIS A 466 17.00 -38.37 1.46
N LEU A 467 17.08 -37.05 1.27
CA LEU A 467 17.93 -36.43 0.25
C LEU A 467 19.37 -36.21 0.71
N THR A 468 19.66 -36.28 2.02
CA THR A 468 21.01 -36.11 2.57
C THR A 468 21.71 -37.41 2.96
N ILE A 469 20.97 -38.52 3.09
CA ILE A 469 21.56 -39.85 3.30
C ILE A 469 22.46 -40.21 2.11
N GLN A 470 23.75 -40.43 2.37
CA GLN A 470 24.64 -41.00 1.36
C GLN A 470 24.30 -42.48 1.19
N SER A 471 24.04 -42.90 -0.05
CA SER A 471 23.94 -44.31 -0.47
C SER A 471 25.31 -45.01 -0.34
N ARG A 472 25.79 -45.20 0.90
CA ARG A 472 26.88 -46.11 1.23
C ARG A 472 26.27 -47.35 1.87
N SER A 473 26.63 -48.50 1.33
CA SER A 473 26.29 -49.83 1.85
C SER A 473 26.68 -49.95 3.33
N GLY A 474 25.72 -49.76 4.24
CA GLY A 474 25.92 -49.85 5.70
C GLY A 474 25.21 -48.80 6.55
N TYR A 475 24.61 -47.75 5.96
CA TYR A 475 23.85 -46.75 6.73
C TYR A 475 22.44 -47.23 7.08
N GLU A 476 21.98 -46.89 8.29
CA GLU A 476 20.62 -47.19 8.76
C GLU A 476 19.58 -46.49 7.87
N SER A 477 18.62 -47.26 7.36
CA SER A 477 17.42 -46.72 6.72
C SER A 477 16.65 -45.84 7.71
N PHE A 478 16.01 -44.77 7.22
CA PHE A 478 15.14 -43.91 8.02
C PHE A 478 14.11 -44.73 8.83
N ASN A 479 14.32 -44.83 10.14
CA ASN A 479 13.46 -45.60 11.05
C ASN A 479 12.56 -44.65 11.85
N ARG A 480 11.29 -44.60 11.46
CA ARG A 480 10.27 -43.72 12.08
C ARG A 480 10.09 -43.98 13.58
N THR A 481 10.17 -45.23 14.03
CA THR A 481 10.02 -45.57 15.44
C THR A 481 11.18 -45.00 16.26
N ARG A 482 12.42 -45.15 15.77
CA ARG A 482 13.61 -44.60 16.43
C ARG A 482 13.57 -43.07 16.56
N VAL A 483 13.01 -42.38 15.56
CA VAL A 483 12.78 -40.92 15.63
C VAL A 483 11.84 -40.59 16.77
N CYS A 484 10.73 -41.31 16.90
CA CYS A 484 9.68 -40.99 17.85
C CYS A 484 9.90 -41.54 19.27
N ASP A 485 10.81 -42.52 19.44
CA ASP A 485 11.28 -42.97 20.75
C ASP A 485 12.04 -41.86 21.50
N MET A 486 12.55 -40.85 20.78
CA MET A 486 13.17 -39.66 21.35
C MET A 486 12.18 -38.61 21.86
N CYS A 487 10.86 -38.86 21.75
CA CYS A 487 9.81 -37.99 22.28
C CYS A 487 9.14 -38.67 23.49
N PRO A 488 9.60 -38.42 24.74
CA PRO A 488 9.20 -39.22 25.90
C PRO A 488 7.70 -39.20 26.20
N THR A 489 7.03 -38.08 26.00
CA THR A 489 5.58 -37.94 26.29
C THR A 489 4.71 -37.93 25.03
N THR A 490 5.28 -37.60 23.87
CA THR A 490 4.52 -37.44 22.61
C THR A 490 4.84 -38.49 21.52
N SER A 491 5.51 -39.60 21.87
CA SER A 491 5.95 -40.64 20.92
C SER A 491 4.84 -41.15 19.97
N HIS A 492 3.62 -41.38 20.46
CA HIS A 492 2.51 -41.82 19.62
C HIS A 492 2.06 -40.75 18.62
N THR A 493 1.96 -39.50 19.05
CA THR A 493 1.64 -38.36 18.18
C THR A 493 2.73 -38.18 17.13
N CYS A 494 4.00 -38.22 17.53
CA CYS A 494 5.13 -38.20 16.61
C CYS A 494 5.01 -39.29 15.54
N LEU A 495 4.75 -40.54 15.94
CA LEU A 495 4.71 -41.66 15.01
C LEU A 495 3.64 -41.46 13.93
N ASN A 496 2.46 -40.95 14.32
CA ASN A 496 1.37 -40.67 13.39
C ASN A 496 1.76 -39.60 12.37
N VAL A 497 2.32 -38.48 12.82
CA VAL A 497 2.65 -37.33 11.96
C VAL A 497 3.85 -37.65 11.04
N VAL A 498 4.88 -38.31 11.57
CA VAL A 498 6.05 -38.75 10.78
C VAL A 498 5.64 -39.79 9.73
N HIS A 499 4.71 -40.70 10.08
CA HIS A 499 4.16 -41.65 9.11
C HIS A 499 3.42 -40.94 7.97
N GLN A 500 2.52 -40.02 8.28
CA GLN A 500 1.77 -39.26 7.25
C GLN A 500 2.70 -38.43 6.36
N ALA A 501 3.69 -37.76 6.95
CA ALA A 501 4.69 -36.98 6.20
C ALA A 501 5.51 -37.87 5.26
N HIS A 502 5.87 -39.07 5.70
CA HIS A 502 6.59 -40.04 4.87
C HIS A 502 5.74 -40.54 3.70
N THR A 503 4.46 -40.86 3.92
CA THR A 503 3.58 -41.29 2.82
C THR A 503 3.34 -40.18 1.81
N VAL A 504 3.26 -38.91 2.25
CA VAL A 504 3.18 -37.75 1.35
C VAL A 504 4.46 -37.62 0.53
N TYR A 505 5.63 -37.79 1.16
CA TYR A 505 6.91 -37.75 0.46
C TYR A 505 7.03 -38.85 -0.61
N GLU A 506 6.64 -40.10 -0.30
CA GLU A 506 6.66 -41.21 -1.28
C GLU A 506 5.72 -40.94 -2.46
N GLN A 507 4.51 -40.45 -2.18
CA GLN A 507 3.57 -40.07 -3.23
C GLN A 507 4.13 -38.93 -4.09
N TRP A 508 4.70 -37.89 -3.47
CA TRP A 508 5.35 -36.78 -4.17
C TRP A 508 6.47 -37.29 -5.10
N GLN A 509 7.35 -38.16 -4.60
CA GLN A 509 8.42 -38.74 -5.41
C GLN A 509 7.88 -39.51 -6.63
N SER A 510 6.73 -40.17 -6.49
CA SER A 510 6.08 -40.88 -7.59
C SER A 510 5.46 -39.94 -8.64
N THR A 511 4.82 -38.84 -8.22
CA THR A 511 4.11 -37.91 -9.10
C THR A 511 5.05 -37.09 -10.00
N LEU A 512 6.20 -36.65 -9.49
CA LEU A 512 7.14 -35.82 -10.27
C LEU A 512 8.08 -36.63 -11.18
N SER A 513 8.02 -37.96 -11.17
CA SER A 513 8.87 -38.89 -11.94
C SER A 513 10.40 -38.79 -11.75
N GLN A 514 10.92 -37.72 -11.13
CA GLN A 514 12.22 -37.59 -10.46
C GLN A 514 12.26 -36.23 -9.71
N ILE A 515 12.67 -36.23 -8.44
CA ILE A 515 12.98 -34.99 -7.71
C ILE A 515 14.16 -34.32 -8.43
N PRO A 516 14.10 -33.01 -8.78
CA PRO A 516 15.20 -32.30 -9.43
C PRO A 516 16.54 -32.54 -8.71
N LEU A 517 17.59 -32.82 -9.49
CA LEU A 517 18.95 -33.02 -8.97
C LEU A 517 19.44 -31.78 -8.19
N ASP A 518 18.99 -30.59 -8.58
CA ASP A 518 19.32 -29.33 -7.90
C ASP A 518 18.82 -29.30 -6.45
N LEU A 519 17.64 -29.87 -6.14
CA LEU A 519 17.13 -29.90 -4.77
C LEU A 519 17.98 -30.80 -3.87
N HIS A 520 18.45 -31.95 -4.37
CA HIS A 520 19.35 -32.83 -3.62
C HIS A 520 20.65 -32.09 -3.26
N GLU A 521 21.21 -31.36 -4.22
CA GLU A 521 22.42 -30.58 -4.01
C GLU A 521 22.19 -29.43 -3.01
N HIS A 522 21.05 -28.76 -3.07
CA HIS A 522 20.70 -27.70 -2.12
C HIS A 522 20.57 -28.22 -0.68
N PHE A 523 19.94 -29.37 -0.46
CA PHE A 523 19.88 -30.00 0.87
C PHE A 523 21.28 -30.37 1.40
N ARG A 524 22.12 -30.95 0.53
CA ARG A 524 23.50 -31.31 0.89
C ARG A 524 24.34 -30.09 1.26
N ARG A 525 24.29 -29.02 0.46
CA ARG A 525 25.02 -27.77 0.74
C ARG A 525 24.52 -27.06 1.99
N ALA A 526 23.21 -27.06 2.25
CA ALA A 526 22.66 -26.50 3.48
C ALA A 526 23.13 -27.29 4.71
N ARG A 527 23.07 -28.63 4.67
CA ARG A 527 23.61 -29.51 5.72
C ARG A 527 25.07 -29.22 5.99
N ASP A 528 25.90 -29.21 4.95
CA ASP A 528 27.34 -29.02 5.08
C ASP A 528 27.65 -27.62 5.65
N ALA A 529 26.87 -26.60 5.28
CA ALA A 529 26.99 -25.25 5.85
C ALA A 529 26.59 -25.21 7.34
N PHE A 530 25.50 -25.87 7.74
CA PHE A 530 25.08 -25.95 9.14
C PHE A 530 26.11 -26.66 10.02
N VAL A 531 26.71 -27.74 9.52
CA VAL A 531 27.74 -28.50 10.23
C VAL A 531 29.05 -27.72 10.31
N ALA A 532 29.54 -27.19 9.18
CA ALA A 532 30.90 -26.64 9.10
C ALA A 532 31.02 -25.18 9.56
N THR A 533 29.97 -24.36 9.33
CA THR A 533 30.07 -22.90 9.51
C THR A 533 29.39 -22.43 10.79
N SER A 534 28.25 -23.02 11.14
CA SER A 534 27.41 -22.53 12.24
C SER A 534 27.47 -23.40 13.49
N ASN A 535 27.70 -24.72 13.37
CA ASN A 535 27.71 -25.70 14.47
C ASN A 535 26.60 -25.45 15.51
N VAL A 536 25.37 -25.23 15.02
CA VAL A 536 24.24 -24.81 15.86
C VAL A 536 23.86 -25.94 16.79
N SER A 537 23.72 -25.63 18.08
CA SER A 537 23.48 -26.62 19.12
C SER A 537 22.36 -26.22 20.09
N LEU A 538 21.82 -27.23 20.76
CA LEU A 538 21.03 -27.09 21.98
C LEU A 538 21.94 -27.40 23.16
N ILE A 539 21.69 -26.74 24.29
CA ILE A 539 22.39 -27.01 25.53
C ILE A 539 21.42 -27.32 26.67
N GLN A 540 21.92 -28.01 27.69
CA GLN A 540 21.31 -28.06 29.02
C GLN A 540 22.38 -28.01 30.09
N PHE A 541 22.19 -27.14 31.07
CA PHE A 541 22.88 -27.26 32.35
C PHE A 541 22.27 -28.44 33.11
N ALA A 542 23.08 -29.43 33.48
CA ALA A 542 22.56 -30.62 34.13
C ALA A 542 23.48 -31.11 35.25
N ASP A 543 22.87 -31.71 36.27
CA ASP A 543 23.55 -32.49 37.29
C ASP A 543 23.25 -33.96 37.05
N TYR A 544 24.29 -34.80 37.13
CA TYR A 544 24.14 -36.24 37.21
C TYR A 544 24.14 -36.63 38.68
N GLN A 545 22.97 -37.02 39.18
CA GLN A 545 22.76 -37.30 40.59
C GLN A 545 22.42 -38.76 40.80
N GLY A 546 23.12 -39.43 41.71
CA GLY A 546 22.80 -40.81 42.03
C GLY A 546 23.55 -41.32 43.24
N PHE A 547 23.34 -42.60 43.52
CA PHE A 547 24.01 -43.31 44.60
C PHE A 547 24.82 -44.47 44.00
N VAL A 548 26.13 -44.46 44.21
CA VAL A 548 27.00 -45.64 43.96
C VAL A 548 27.56 -46.07 45.31
N ASP A 549 27.39 -47.34 45.65
CA ASP A 549 27.87 -47.94 46.92
C ASP A 549 27.44 -47.18 48.20
N GLY A 550 26.25 -46.56 48.16
CA GLY A 550 25.71 -45.78 49.30
C GLY A 550 26.26 -44.36 49.44
N ASN A 551 27.18 -43.94 48.56
CA ASN A 551 27.67 -42.57 48.48
C ASN A 551 26.89 -41.80 47.41
N TYR A 552 26.37 -40.63 47.78
CA TYR A 552 25.78 -39.69 46.83
C TYR A 552 26.90 -39.06 45.98
N PHE A 553 26.76 -39.12 44.66
CA PHE A 553 27.59 -38.36 43.74
C PHE A 553 26.73 -37.29 43.07
N ASP A 554 27.33 -36.13 42.85
CA ASP A 554 26.74 -35.02 42.12
C ASP A 554 27.80 -34.47 41.17
N GLN A 555 27.56 -34.61 39.87
CA GLN A 555 28.46 -34.10 38.85
C GLN A 555 27.68 -33.18 37.90
N SER A 556 27.97 -31.89 38.01
CA SER A 556 27.49 -30.87 37.09
C SER A 556 28.25 -30.94 35.77
N ASN A 557 27.53 -31.04 34.66
CA ASN A 557 28.10 -30.97 33.32
C ASN A 557 27.21 -30.14 32.39
N LEU A 558 27.82 -29.42 31.44
CA LEU A 558 27.10 -28.81 30.34
C LEU A 558 26.86 -29.87 29.24
N LEU A 559 25.60 -30.17 28.96
CA LEU A 559 25.22 -31.04 27.87
C LEU A 559 25.08 -30.20 26.60
N VAL A 560 25.75 -30.62 25.52
CA VAL A 560 25.71 -29.94 24.22
C VAL A 560 25.28 -30.95 23.15
N GLN A 561 24.27 -30.61 22.35
CA GLN A 561 23.79 -31.44 21.26
C GLN A 561 23.73 -30.62 19.96
N PRO A 562 24.59 -30.87 18.97
CA PRO A 562 24.47 -30.28 17.64
C PRO A 562 23.16 -30.68 16.96
N LEU A 563 22.50 -29.76 16.27
CA LEU A 563 21.19 -30.01 15.66
C LEU A 563 21.27 -30.90 14.42
N VAL A 564 22.27 -30.69 13.57
CA VAL A 564 22.48 -31.50 12.36
C VAL A 564 23.88 -32.09 12.40
N THR A 565 23.99 -33.39 12.17
CA THR A 565 25.25 -34.16 12.16
C THR A 565 25.40 -34.94 10.85
N THR A 566 26.59 -35.49 10.57
CA THR A 566 26.78 -36.33 9.38
C THR A 566 26.27 -37.76 9.56
N ASP A 567 26.14 -38.23 10.81
CA ASP A 567 26.07 -39.67 11.10
C ASP A 567 24.75 -40.12 11.75
N ASP A 568 24.01 -39.27 12.48
CA ASP A 568 22.77 -39.66 13.16
C ASP A 568 21.51 -39.28 12.35
N VAL A 569 21.04 -40.22 11.54
CA VAL A 569 19.85 -40.06 10.68
C VAL A 569 18.58 -39.76 11.49
N ALA A 570 18.42 -40.36 12.68
CA ALA A 570 17.20 -40.21 13.47
C ALA A 570 17.14 -38.84 14.15
N TRP A 571 18.24 -38.42 14.81
CA TRP A 571 18.33 -37.10 15.41
C TRP A 571 18.26 -35.98 14.36
N ASN A 572 18.89 -36.18 13.20
CA ASN A 572 18.86 -35.21 12.11
C ASN A 572 17.43 -34.86 11.67
N PHE A 573 16.47 -35.79 11.71
CA PHE A 573 15.06 -35.46 11.41
C PHE A 573 14.55 -34.34 12.34
N LEU A 574 14.75 -34.49 13.65
CA LEU A 574 14.34 -33.50 14.65
C LEU A 574 15.15 -32.20 14.50
N GLY A 575 16.45 -32.33 14.22
CA GLY A 575 17.33 -31.20 13.89
C GLY A 575 16.85 -30.37 12.71
N TRP A 576 16.35 -31.01 11.65
CA TRP A 576 15.81 -30.33 10.48
C TRP A 576 14.50 -29.59 10.76
N LEU A 577 13.70 -30.01 11.74
CA LEU A 577 12.54 -29.23 12.21
C LEU A 577 13.02 -27.88 12.77
N HIS A 578 14.04 -27.90 13.62
CA HIS A 578 14.67 -26.71 14.19
C HIS A 578 15.36 -25.82 13.15
N MET A 579 16.06 -26.43 12.18
CA MET A 579 16.69 -25.66 11.10
C MET A 579 15.65 -25.01 10.20
N TYR A 580 14.52 -25.66 9.95
CA TYR A 580 13.41 -25.06 9.21
C TYR A 580 12.83 -23.84 9.94
N ASP A 581 12.67 -23.89 11.26
CA ASP A 581 12.29 -22.74 12.07
C ASP A 581 13.29 -21.57 11.96
N TRP A 582 14.59 -21.87 11.94
CA TRP A 582 15.63 -20.84 11.77
C TRP A 582 15.60 -20.23 10.36
N MET A 583 15.45 -21.08 9.33
CA MET A 583 15.35 -20.62 7.93
C MET A 583 14.09 -19.77 7.70
N THR A 584 12.97 -20.09 8.33
CA THR A 584 11.72 -19.32 8.22
C THR A 584 11.64 -18.11 9.17
N GLY A 585 12.60 -17.96 10.08
CA GLY A 585 12.66 -16.84 11.03
C GLY A 585 11.76 -17.00 12.26
N THR A 586 11.21 -18.18 12.50
CA THR A 586 10.48 -18.50 13.76
C THR A 586 11.43 -18.60 14.95
N ARG A 587 12.68 -19.00 14.69
CA ARG A 587 13.79 -19.03 15.66
C ARG A 587 14.96 -18.20 15.15
N GLU A 588 15.82 -17.76 16.06
CA GLU A 588 17.11 -17.15 15.73
C GLU A 588 18.26 -17.95 16.36
N VAL A 589 19.46 -17.76 15.84
CA VAL A 589 20.68 -18.35 16.41
C VAL A 589 21.55 -17.22 16.94
N VAL A 590 21.99 -17.35 18.19
CA VAL A 590 22.88 -16.38 18.84
C VAL A 590 24.15 -17.10 19.27
N SER A 591 25.29 -16.55 18.88
CA SER A 591 26.62 -16.96 19.34
C SER A 591 26.87 -16.32 20.71
N PHE A 592 27.01 -17.14 21.75
CA PHE A 592 27.49 -16.74 23.07
C PHE A 592 29.01 -16.94 23.11
N GLU A 593 29.75 -15.84 23.01
CA GLU A 593 31.20 -15.82 22.87
C GLU A 593 31.87 -15.48 24.19
N GLY A 594 32.33 -16.53 24.88
CA GLY A 594 33.07 -16.43 26.13
C GLY A 594 34.59 -16.41 25.93
N ASN A 595 35.32 -16.42 27.04
CA ASN A 595 36.78 -16.47 27.07
C ASN A 595 37.32 -17.86 26.68
N LEU A 596 36.58 -18.93 27.00
CA LEU A 596 37.03 -20.31 26.83
C LEU A 596 36.55 -20.93 25.54
N GLN A 597 35.27 -20.73 25.20
CA GLN A 597 34.68 -21.22 23.96
C GLN A 597 33.56 -20.29 23.47
N SER A 598 33.03 -20.60 22.28
CA SER A 598 31.86 -19.93 21.71
C SER A 598 30.79 -20.97 21.41
N LEU A 599 29.56 -20.69 21.82
CA LEU A 599 28.41 -21.59 21.62
C LEU A 599 27.38 -20.90 20.72
N ALA A 600 27.17 -21.45 19.53
CA ALA A 600 26.08 -21.03 18.65
C ALA A 600 24.80 -21.77 19.06
N LEU A 601 23.91 -21.06 19.76
CA LEU A 601 22.71 -21.64 20.35
C LEU A 601 21.48 -21.26 19.54
N LEU A 602 20.56 -22.21 19.37
CA LEU A 602 19.24 -21.95 18.81
C LEU A 602 18.27 -21.46 19.88
N SER A 603 17.51 -20.41 19.58
CA SER A 603 16.48 -19.90 20.47
C SER A 603 15.27 -20.84 20.61
N THR A 604 14.42 -20.59 21.60
CA THR A 604 13.02 -21.05 21.59
C THR A 604 12.25 -20.47 20.39
N ALA A 605 11.14 -21.11 20.01
CA ALA A 605 10.28 -20.56 18.96
C ALA A 605 9.54 -19.34 19.50
N TYR A 606 9.60 -18.23 18.75
CA TYR A 606 8.89 -17.01 19.11
C TYR A 606 7.46 -17.05 18.59
N VAL A 607 6.57 -16.40 19.33
CA VAL A 607 5.21 -16.17 18.87
C VAL A 607 5.24 -15.01 17.88
N ASP A 608 4.67 -15.21 16.69
CA ASP A 608 4.55 -14.16 15.69
C ASP A 608 3.65 -13.02 16.18
N HIS A 609 4.02 -11.78 15.87
CA HIS A 609 3.12 -10.66 16.11
C HIS A 609 1.99 -10.66 15.09
N VAL A 610 0.78 -10.36 15.55
CA VAL A 610 -0.40 -10.31 14.69
C VAL A 610 -0.58 -8.87 14.23
N TYR A 611 -0.52 -8.65 12.92
CA TYR A 611 -0.79 -7.35 12.30
C TYR A 611 -2.09 -7.40 11.51
N VAL A 612 -2.92 -6.38 11.67
CA VAL A 612 -4.18 -6.23 10.93
C VAL A 612 -4.06 -4.97 10.08
N PRO A 613 -4.02 -5.10 8.74
CA PRO A 613 -3.89 -3.92 7.89
C PRO A 613 -5.07 -2.97 8.07
N SER A 614 -4.77 -1.67 8.05
CA SER A 614 -5.79 -0.64 8.25
C SER A 614 -6.58 -0.38 6.97
N ASN A 615 -7.92 -0.33 7.07
CA ASN A 615 -8.79 0.10 5.97
C ASN A 615 -8.48 1.52 5.47
N LEU A 616 -7.78 2.33 6.28
CA LEU A 616 -7.38 3.69 5.91
C LEU A 616 -6.19 3.72 4.93
N GLU A 617 -5.43 2.62 4.83
CA GLU A 617 -4.31 2.50 3.88
C GLU A 617 -4.78 2.25 2.44
N VAL A 618 -6.05 1.87 2.27
CA VAL A 618 -6.71 1.71 0.97
C VAL A 618 -7.74 2.84 0.78
N PRO A 619 -7.31 4.03 0.33
CA PRO A 619 -8.22 5.13 0.10
C PRO A 619 -9.25 4.78 -0.99
N GLN A 620 -10.49 5.23 -0.81
CA GLN A 620 -11.62 4.96 -1.71
C GLN A 620 -12.37 6.24 -2.12
N ARG A 621 -11.82 7.42 -1.86
CA ARG A 621 -12.59 8.66 -1.93
C ARG A 621 -12.59 9.23 -3.33
N ALA A 622 -11.43 9.31 -3.98
CA ALA A 622 -11.32 9.90 -5.31
C ALA A 622 -12.08 9.10 -6.37
N CYS A 623 -11.94 7.77 -6.37
CA CYS A 623 -12.61 6.91 -7.33
C CYS A 623 -14.13 6.85 -7.15
N LYS A 624 -14.65 7.03 -5.93
CA LYS A 624 -16.10 7.22 -5.70
C LYS A 624 -16.64 8.45 -6.42
N TYR A 625 -15.92 9.57 -6.42
CA TYR A 625 -16.32 10.75 -7.21
C TYR A 625 -16.29 10.46 -8.71
N VAL A 626 -15.24 9.80 -9.21
CA VAL A 626 -15.14 9.41 -10.64
C VAL A 626 -16.28 8.48 -11.04
N TRP A 627 -16.64 7.53 -10.17
CA TRP A 627 -17.79 6.65 -10.35
C TRP A 627 -19.10 7.43 -10.43
N TYR A 628 -19.38 8.31 -9.47
CA TYR A 628 -20.61 9.11 -9.48
C TYR A 628 -20.69 10.05 -10.69
N ILE A 629 -19.58 10.66 -11.10
CA ILE A 629 -19.52 11.47 -12.32
C ILE A 629 -19.83 10.60 -13.55
N SER A 630 -19.29 9.39 -13.61
CA SER A 630 -19.57 8.46 -14.72
C SER A 630 -21.04 8.04 -14.74
N VAL A 631 -21.64 7.73 -13.59
CA VAL A 631 -23.08 7.44 -13.47
C VAL A 631 -23.92 8.65 -13.91
N TYR A 632 -23.54 9.86 -13.48
CA TYR A 632 -24.20 11.10 -13.90
C TYR A 632 -24.17 11.29 -15.42
N VAL A 633 -23.01 11.05 -16.06
CA VAL A 633 -22.88 11.12 -17.53
C VAL A 633 -23.86 10.16 -18.21
N THR A 634 -23.91 8.89 -17.79
CA THR A 634 -24.85 7.91 -18.37
C THR A 634 -26.31 8.31 -18.11
N PHE A 635 -26.62 8.81 -16.91
CA PHE A 635 -27.96 9.23 -16.54
C PHE A 635 -28.45 10.40 -17.40
N VAL A 636 -27.62 11.43 -17.61
CA VAL A 636 -27.97 12.57 -18.48
C VAL A 636 -28.12 12.13 -19.93
N LEU A 637 -27.22 11.30 -20.46
CA LEU A 637 -27.35 10.76 -21.82
C LEU A 637 -28.66 9.97 -21.99
N GLY A 638 -29.00 9.10 -21.03
CA GLY A 638 -30.26 8.35 -21.02
C GLY A 638 -31.49 9.27 -20.93
N GLY A 639 -31.44 10.28 -20.06
CA GLY A 639 -32.52 11.26 -19.91
C GLY A 639 -32.78 12.05 -21.19
N VAL A 640 -31.73 12.56 -21.84
CA VAL A 640 -31.86 13.27 -23.13
C VAL A 640 -32.39 12.33 -24.21
N ALA A 641 -31.99 11.07 -24.23
CA ALA A 641 -32.50 10.10 -25.19
C ALA A 641 -33.98 9.78 -25.00
N VAL A 642 -34.46 9.66 -23.75
CA VAL A 642 -35.90 9.50 -23.46
C VAL A 642 -36.67 10.72 -23.95
N ILE A 643 -36.14 11.94 -23.72
CA ILE A 643 -36.72 13.17 -24.25
C ILE A 643 -36.77 13.11 -25.79
N LEU A 644 -35.69 12.71 -26.46
CA LEU A 644 -35.67 12.57 -27.92
C LEU A 644 -36.70 11.58 -28.45
N VAL A 645 -36.88 10.43 -27.79
CA VAL A 645 -37.93 9.45 -28.15
C VAL A 645 -39.32 10.06 -27.95
N MET A 646 -39.57 10.76 -26.84
CA MET A 646 -40.86 11.45 -26.57
C MET A 646 -41.21 12.47 -27.65
N TYR A 647 -40.24 13.27 -28.10
CA TYR A 647 -40.46 14.26 -29.16
C TYR A 647 -40.58 13.63 -30.56
N ALA A 648 -40.11 12.40 -30.74
CA ALA A 648 -40.23 11.64 -31.98
C ALA A 648 -41.54 10.84 -32.07
N LEU A 649 -42.19 10.52 -30.93
CA LEU A 649 -43.51 9.88 -30.90
C LEU A 649 -44.56 10.82 -31.52
N GLY A 650 -44.91 10.54 -32.78
CA GLY A 650 -45.96 11.26 -33.52
C GLY A 650 -45.50 12.18 -34.65
N VAL A 651 -44.20 12.19 -35.02
CA VAL A 651 -43.68 12.97 -36.16
C VAL A 651 -42.66 12.15 -36.95
N ALA A 652 -42.70 12.20 -38.29
CA ALA A 652 -41.65 11.62 -39.13
C ALA A 652 -40.36 12.44 -39.01
N THR A 653 -39.29 11.84 -38.48
CA THR A 653 -38.03 12.54 -38.18
C THR A 653 -36.84 11.95 -38.95
N PRO A 654 -35.93 12.79 -39.50
CA PRO A 654 -34.69 12.30 -40.10
C PRO A 654 -33.72 11.76 -39.03
N GLY A 655 -33.25 10.52 -39.18
CA GLY A 655 -32.36 9.89 -38.20
C GLY A 655 -30.87 10.22 -38.31
N ARG A 656 -30.42 10.96 -39.35
CA ARG A 656 -28.99 11.31 -39.54
C ARG A 656 -28.39 12.14 -38.40
N PRO A 657 -29.08 13.16 -37.84
CA PRO A 657 -28.59 13.93 -36.68
C PRO A 657 -28.28 13.06 -35.46
N LEU A 658 -29.02 11.96 -35.25
CA LEU A 658 -28.86 11.07 -34.09
C LEU A 658 -27.51 10.36 -34.09
N LEU A 659 -26.83 10.19 -35.23
CA LEU A 659 -25.48 9.60 -35.28
C LEU A 659 -24.43 10.48 -34.58
N HIS A 660 -24.69 11.78 -34.46
CA HIS A 660 -23.83 12.72 -33.74
C HIS A 660 -24.24 12.91 -32.26
N PHE A 661 -25.14 12.08 -31.73
CA PHE A 661 -25.70 12.17 -30.38
C PHE A 661 -24.62 12.39 -29.31
N ASN A 662 -23.69 11.45 -29.13
CA ASN A 662 -22.66 11.51 -28.09
C ASN A 662 -21.82 12.80 -28.16
N ARG A 663 -21.43 13.19 -29.37
CA ARG A 663 -20.56 14.33 -29.63
C ARG A 663 -21.23 15.67 -29.32
N VAL A 664 -22.51 15.82 -29.67
CA VAL A 664 -23.26 17.07 -29.46
C VAL A 664 -23.85 17.12 -28.06
N VAL A 665 -24.57 16.07 -27.64
CA VAL A 665 -25.26 16.02 -26.35
C VAL A 665 -24.26 16.01 -25.20
N GLY A 666 -23.15 15.29 -25.33
CA GLY A 666 -22.11 15.29 -24.30
C GLY A 666 -21.58 16.70 -24.01
N CYS A 667 -21.17 17.44 -25.04
CA CYS A 667 -20.60 18.78 -24.83
C CYS A 667 -21.66 19.79 -24.37
N THR A 668 -22.93 19.60 -24.77
CA THR A 668 -24.03 20.55 -24.54
C THR A 668 -24.73 20.37 -23.19
N TRP A 669 -24.99 19.12 -22.78
CA TRP A 669 -25.80 18.80 -21.60
C TRP A 669 -24.98 18.40 -20.37
N ILE A 670 -23.76 17.92 -20.57
CA ILE A 670 -22.91 17.39 -19.50
C ILE A 670 -21.75 18.34 -19.23
N GLY A 671 -21.07 18.76 -20.30
CA GLY A 671 -19.92 19.65 -20.23
C GLY A 671 -18.58 18.92 -20.26
N ARG A 672 -17.56 19.64 -20.72
CA ARG A 672 -16.21 19.12 -20.99
C ARG A 672 -15.53 18.45 -19.78
N PRO A 673 -15.58 19.00 -18.55
CA PRO A 673 -14.86 18.41 -17.42
C PRO A 673 -15.31 16.98 -17.07
N PHE A 674 -16.62 16.73 -17.03
CA PHE A 674 -17.15 15.40 -16.69
C PHE A 674 -16.93 14.37 -17.80
N LEU A 675 -16.98 14.80 -19.07
CA LEU A 675 -16.59 13.94 -20.19
C LEU A 675 -15.10 13.60 -20.16
N LEU A 676 -14.25 14.56 -19.79
CA LEU A 676 -12.82 14.34 -19.65
C LEU A 676 -12.54 13.34 -18.52
N VAL A 677 -13.17 13.50 -17.35
CA VAL A 677 -13.04 12.56 -16.23
C VAL A 677 -13.43 11.15 -16.64
N ARG A 678 -14.57 10.98 -17.31
CA ARG A 678 -15.02 9.67 -17.80
C ARG A 678 -14.07 9.06 -18.84
N GLY A 679 -13.62 9.88 -19.80
CA GLY A 679 -12.68 9.44 -20.83
C GLY A 679 -11.32 9.04 -20.26
N VAL A 680 -10.80 9.81 -19.30
CA VAL A 680 -9.54 9.51 -18.60
C VAL A 680 -9.70 8.25 -17.74
N ALA A 681 -10.84 8.05 -17.06
CA ALA A 681 -11.09 6.82 -16.31
C ALA A 681 -11.03 5.57 -17.21
N ALA A 682 -11.58 5.65 -18.43
CA ALA A 682 -11.43 4.58 -19.42
C ALA A 682 -9.98 4.38 -19.89
N ILE A 683 -9.19 5.45 -20.09
CA ILE A 683 -7.76 5.36 -20.42
C ILE A 683 -6.96 4.71 -19.28
N VAL A 684 -7.25 5.07 -18.03
CA VAL A 684 -6.64 4.46 -16.84
C VAL A 684 -6.95 2.97 -16.82
N MET A 685 -8.20 2.57 -17.05
CA MET A 685 -8.57 1.16 -17.13
C MET A 685 -7.87 0.40 -18.27
N LEU A 686 -7.67 1.02 -19.44
CA LEU A 686 -6.86 0.46 -20.54
C LEU A 686 -5.37 0.37 -20.19
N SER A 687 -4.91 1.09 -19.17
CA SER A 687 -3.51 1.18 -18.75
C SER A 687 -3.21 0.45 -17.45
N THR A 688 -4.22 -0.12 -16.79
CA THR A 688 -4.11 -0.89 -15.54
C THR A 688 -4.33 -2.37 -15.80
N SER A 689 -3.54 -3.20 -15.12
CA SER A 689 -3.64 -4.66 -15.18
C SER A 689 -4.90 -5.18 -14.48
N PRO A 690 -5.71 -6.04 -15.12
CA PRO A 690 -6.97 -6.54 -14.56
C PRO A 690 -6.73 -7.76 -13.66
N VAL A 691 -6.04 -7.60 -12.53
CA VAL A 691 -5.65 -8.71 -11.65
C VAL A 691 -6.52 -8.76 -10.41
N VAL A 692 -7.01 -9.94 -10.04
CA VAL A 692 -7.81 -10.17 -8.83
C VAL A 692 -7.25 -11.32 -8.02
N LEU A 693 -7.48 -11.28 -6.71
CA LEU A 693 -7.19 -12.40 -5.83
C LEU A 693 -8.20 -13.52 -6.08
N SER A 694 -7.69 -14.71 -6.36
CA SER A 694 -8.49 -15.92 -6.56
C SER A 694 -8.01 -17.01 -5.60
N THR A 695 -8.92 -17.90 -5.23
CA THR A 695 -8.61 -19.04 -4.37
C THR A 695 -8.98 -20.32 -5.11
N SER A 696 -8.07 -21.28 -5.18
CA SER A 696 -8.38 -22.62 -5.71
C SER A 696 -9.31 -23.38 -4.75
N MET A 697 -9.95 -24.44 -5.24
CA MET A 697 -10.76 -25.34 -4.39
C MET A 697 -9.95 -25.96 -3.24
N ASP A 698 -8.63 -25.95 -3.38
CA ASP A 698 -7.65 -26.50 -2.47
C ASP A 698 -7.25 -25.51 -1.34
N GLY A 699 -7.83 -24.31 -1.28
CA GLY A 699 -7.50 -23.33 -0.23
C GLY A 699 -6.13 -22.67 -0.43
N VAL A 700 -5.67 -22.63 -1.68
CA VAL A 700 -4.48 -21.89 -2.11
C VAL A 700 -4.94 -20.60 -2.77
N ALA A 701 -4.45 -19.46 -2.29
CA ALA A 701 -4.71 -18.16 -2.87
C ALA A 701 -3.57 -17.75 -3.81
N TYR A 702 -3.93 -17.11 -4.92
CA TYR A 702 -3.01 -16.61 -5.94
C TYR A 702 -3.64 -15.43 -6.67
N LEU A 703 -2.81 -14.60 -7.30
CA LEU A 703 -3.29 -13.52 -8.15
C LEU A 703 -3.53 -14.04 -9.56
N GLN A 704 -4.74 -13.85 -10.07
CA GLN A 704 -5.11 -14.25 -11.42
C GLN A 704 -5.39 -13.01 -12.28
N GLY A 705 -4.79 -12.97 -13.46
CA GLY A 705 -5.21 -12.02 -14.50
C GLY A 705 -6.60 -12.37 -15.03
N MET A 706 -7.54 -11.43 -14.99
CA MET A 706 -8.84 -11.52 -15.66
C MET A 706 -8.81 -10.67 -16.94
N PRO A 707 -8.27 -11.20 -18.06
CA PRO A 707 -8.20 -10.45 -19.30
C PRO A 707 -9.61 -10.06 -19.76
N ARG A 708 -9.75 -8.80 -20.19
CA ARG A 708 -11.01 -8.30 -20.76
C ARG A 708 -11.31 -9.05 -22.05
N SER A 709 -12.58 -9.37 -22.28
CA SER A 709 -13.00 -9.89 -23.59
C SER A 709 -12.78 -8.85 -24.69
N TRP A 710 -12.63 -9.29 -25.94
CA TRP A 710 -12.49 -8.38 -27.08
C TRP A 710 -13.70 -7.43 -27.19
N VAL A 711 -14.91 -7.88 -26.83
CA VAL A 711 -16.12 -7.04 -26.83
C VAL A 711 -16.03 -5.94 -25.77
N GLN A 712 -15.63 -6.27 -24.55
CA GLN A 712 -15.43 -5.27 -23.49
C GLN A 712 -14.37 -4.25 -23.91
N THR A 713 -13.30 -4.70 -24.58
CA THR A 713 -12.26 -3.82 -25.11
C THR A 713 -12.82 -2.78 -26.09
N LEU A 714 -13.72 -3.17 -27.00
CA LEU A 714 -14.38 -2.24 -27.93
C LEU A 714 -15.18 -1.15 -27.19
N VAL A 715 -15.88 -1.53 -26.12
CA VAL A 715 -16.69 -0.60 -25.31
C VAL A 715 -15.80 0.38 -24.55
N VAL A 716 -14.77 -0.12 -23.87
CA VAL A 716 -13.85 0.70 -23.09
C VAL A 716 -13.07 1.65 -24.00
N ALA A 717 -12.57 1.16 -25.14
CA ALA A 717 -11.93 2.00 -26.14
C ALA A 717 -12.88 3.09 -26.66
N GLY A 718 -14.18 2.77 -26.82
CA GLY A 718 -15.23 3.72 -27.18
C GLY A 718 -15.37 4.84 -26.14
N GLU A 719 -15.41 4.48 -24.85
CA GLU A 719 -15.51 5.44 -23.75
C GLU A 719 -14.23 6.28 -23.60
N ALA A 720 -13.05 5.71 -23.87
CA ALA A 720 -11.79 6.47 -23.91
C ALA A 720 -11.79 7.57 -25.01
N THR A 721 -12.65 7.47 -26.04
CA THR A 721 -12.76 8.52 -27.08
C THR A 721 -13.40 9.82 -26.61
N TRP A 722 -14.01 9.87 -25.42
CA TRP A 722 -14.49 11.12 -24.83
C TRP A 722 -13.39 12.18 -24.73
N VAL A 723 -12.14 11.76 -24.50
CA VAL A 723 -10.97 12.65 -24.51
C VAL A 723 -10.79 13.31 -25.88
N ALA A 724 -10.93 12.55 -26.97
CA ALA A 724 -10.86 13.07 -28.32
C ALA A 724 -12.02 14.04 -28.61
N TYR A 725 -13.24 13.77 -28.11
CA TYR A 725 -14.36 14.70 -28.26
C TYR A 725 -14.13 16.03 -27.54
N VAL A 726 -13.57 16.02 -26.33
CA VAL A 726 -13.24 17.24 -25.59
C VAL A 726 -12.17 18.05 -26.32
N ILE A 727 -11.10 17.41 -26.80
CA ILE A 727 -10.04 18.07 -27.59
C ILE A 727 -10.65 18.72 -28.84
N GLN A 728 -11.50 17.98 -29.56
CA GLN A 728 -12.13 18.45 -30.78
C GLN A 728 -13.09 19.62 -30.52
N ASP A 729 -13.88 19.57 -29.44
CA ASP A 729 -14.81 20.66 -29.06
C ASP A 729 -14.08 21.95 -28.67
N VAL A 730 -12.88 21.85 -28.08
CA VAL A 730 -12.00 23.02 -27.85
C VAL A 730 -11.51 23.60 -29.18
N LEU A 731 -11.10 22.75 -30.12
CA LEU A 731 -10.57 23.17 -31.42
C LEU A 731 -11.65 23.79 -32.34
N LEU A 732 -12.93 23.50 -32.13
CA LEU A 732 -14.04 24.07 -32.92
C LEU A 732 -14.03 25.60 -32.98
N ILE A 733 -13.46 26.29 -31.98
CA ILE A 733 -13.28 27.75 -31.97
C ILE A 733 -12.57 28.24 -33.24
N VAL A 734 -11.62 27.45 -33.75
CA VAL A 734 -10.78 27.81 -34.89
C VAL A 734 -11.16 26.99 -36.14
N THR A 735 -11.68 25.77 -35.97
CA THR A 735 -11.81 24.77 -37.04
C THR A 735 -13.26 24.45 -37.48
N ASP A 736 -14.26 25.26 -37.08
CA ASP A 736 -15.70 25.01 -37.35
C ASP A 736 -15.99 24.60 -38.80
N SER A 737 -15.34 25.23 -39.78
CA SER A 737 -15.55 24.97 -41.22
C SER A 737 -15.16 23.55 -41.67
N TYR A 738 -14.32 22.85 -40.91
CA TYR A 738 -13.74 21.56 -41.27
C TYR A 738 -14.20 20.41 -40.36
N ALA A 739 -14.79 20.75 -39.22
CA ALA A 739 -15.15 19.82 -38.16
C ALA A 739 -15.98 18.62 -38.60
N LYS A 740 -16.92 18.80 -39.54
CA LYS A 740 -17.78 17.72 -40.08
C LYS A 740 -17.00 16.57 -40.70
N VAL A 741 -15.81 16.84 -41.23
CA VAL A 741 -15.00 15.86 -41.95
C VAL A 741 -13.89 15.29 -41.06
N TYR A 742 -13.08 16.15 -40.44
CA TYR A 742 -11.89 15.66 -39.73
C TYR A 742 -12.22 15.01 -38.38
N CYS A 743 -13.24 15.48 -37.67
CA CYS A 743 -13.49 14.99 -36.31
C CYS A 743 -14.01 13.54 -36.27
N PRO A 744 -14.98 13.11 -37.11
CA PRO A 744 -15.40 11.70 -37.14
C PRO A 744 -14.26 10.76 -37.56
N VAL A 745 -13.43 11.17 -38.53
CA VAL A 745 -12.27 10.41 -38.98
C VAL A 745 -11.23 10.28 -37.87
N ALA A 746 -10.91 11.39 -37.19
CA ALA A 746 -9.99 11.39 -36.05
C ALA A 746 -10.44 10.44 -34.95
N THR A 747 -11.70 10.52 -34.51
CA THR A 747 -12.24 9.63 -33.47
C THR A 747 -12.25 8.16 -33.91
N ALA A 748 -12.58 7.87 -35.16
CA ALA A 748 -12.52 6.51 -35.69
C ALA A 748 -11.09 5.96 -35.67
N ILE A 749 -10.10 6.76 -36.08
CA ILE A 749 -8.68 6.41 -36.00
C ILE A 749 -8.25 6.20 -34.54
N THR A 750 -8.60 7.12 -33.64
CA THR A 750 -8.30 6.98 -32.20
C THR A 750 -8.86 5.66 -31.65
N TRP A 751 -10.13 5.36 -31.95
CA TRP A 751 -10.80 4.17 -31.48
C TRP A 751 -10.15 2.89 -32.02
N VAL A 752 -9.86 2.82 -33.31
CA VAL A 752 -9.16 1.67 -33.91
C VAL A 752 -7.78 1.48 -33.29
N ILE A 753 -7.00 2.55 -33.10
CA ILE A 753 -5.68 2.45 -32.47
C ILE A 753 -5.81 1.95 -31.03
N TYR A 754 -6.75 2.47 -30.24
CA TYR A 754 -6.97 2.01 -28.86
C TYR A 754 -7.30 0.51 -28.81
N VAL A 755 -8.19 0.04 -29.68
CA VAL A 755 -8.55 -1.37 -29.77
C VAL A 755 -7.35 -2.23 -30.16
N VAL A 756 -6.58 -1.82 -31.18
CA VAL A 756 -5.40 -2.57 -31.65
C VAL A 756 -4.34 -2.62 -30.56
N VAL A 757 -4.06 -1.51 -29.87
CA VAL A 757 -3.07 -1.44 -28.79
C VAL A 757 -3.47 -2.31 -27.60
N ASP A 758 -4.74 -2.30 -27.20
CA ASP A 758 -5.20 -3.13 -26.07
C ASP A 758 -5.19 -4.63 -26.38
N ILE A 759 -5.51 -5.02 -27.62
CA ILE A 759 -5.48 -6.42 -28.05
C ILE A 759 -4.05 -6.91 -28.33
N ALA A 760 -3.22 -6.10 -29.01
CA ALA A 760 -1.87 -6.52 -29.40
C ALA A 760 -0.88 -6.48 -28.24
N THR A 761 -1.08 -5.57 -27.29
CA THR A 761 -0.21 -5.37 -26.14
C THR A 761 -1.04 -5.17 -24.87
N PRO A 762 -1.74 -6.19 -24.35
CA PRO A 762 -2.52 -6.03 -23.12
C PRO A 762 -1.60 -5.78 -21.91
N VAL A 763 -2.02 -4.91 -20.98
CA VAL A 763 -1.33 -4.73 -19.69
C VAL A 763 -1.69 -5.92 -18.81
N VAL A 764 -0.89 -6.98 -18.87
CA VAL A 764 -1.11 -8.21 -18.09
C VAL A 764 -0.07 -8.38 -16.98
N ALA A 765 1.14 -7.87 -17.19
CA ALA A 765 2.22 -7.97 -16.21
C ALA A 765 2.10 -6.88 -15.12
N ILE A 766 2.08 -7.30 -13.86
CA ILE A 766 2.41 -6.45 -12.72
C ILE A 766 3.94 -6.53 -12.59
N SER A 767 4.64 -5.40 -12.64
CA SER A 767 6.04 -5.35 -12.24
C SER A 767 6.11 -5.25 -10.73
N THR A 768 6.78 -6.22 -10.11
CA THR A 768 7.10 -6.19 -8.69
C THR A 768 8.61 -6.23 -8.49
N GLU A 769 9.12 -5.27 -7.73
CA GLU A 769 10.54 -5.10 -7.48
C GLU A 769 10.76 -4.97 -5.98
N ILE A 770 11.75 -5.71 -5.47
CA ILE A 770 12.25 -5.53 -4.10
C ILE A 770 13.46 -4.63 -4.18
N ASP A 771 13.38 -3.49 -3.52
CA ASP A 771 14.46 -2.51 -3.37
C ASP A 771 14.39 -1.99 -1.93
N ARG A 772 15.01 -2.75 -1.01
CA ARG A 772 14.87 -2.51 0.42
C ARG A 772 15.83 -1.42 0.89
N HIS A 773 15.29 -0.30 1.34
CA HIS A 773 16.02 0.78 1.99
C HIS A 773 15.57 0.93 3.44
N CYS A 774 16.51 0.83 4.39
CA CYS A 774 16.23 0.92 5.82
C CYS A 774 17.11 1.99 6.48
N ALA A 775 16.54 2.67 7.47
CA ALA A 775 17.25 3.65 8.28
C ALA A 775 16.84 3.56 9.75
N PHE A 776 17.75 3.92 10.65
CA PHE A 776 17.42 4.07 12.07
C PHE A 776 16.55 5.30 12.28
N VAL A 777 15.40 5.12 12.92
CA VAL A 777 14.60 6.21 13.51
C VAL A 777 15.17 6.55 14.88
N ASN A 778 15.49 5.51 15.66
CA ASN A 778 16.24 5.62 16.89
C ASN A 778 17.21 4.43 16.98
N MET A 779 18.49 4.70 17.19
CA MET A 779 19.54 3.69 17.17
C MET A 779 19.18 2.48 18.08
N ASP A 780 19.35 1.26 17.55
CA ASP A 780 19.08 -0.04 18.20
C ASP A 780 17.62 -0.35 18.58
N THR A 781 16.76 0.67 18.67
CA THR A 781 15.40 0.54 19.22
C THR A 781 14.30 0.69 18.18
N HIS A 782 14.49 1.45 17.09
CA HIS A 782 13.43 1.65 16.08
C HIS A 782 14.00 1.89 14.69
N ILE A 783 13.49 1.12 13.71
CA ILE A 783 13.90 1.16 12.30
C ILE A 783 12.69 1.52 11.43
N ALA A 784 12.93 2.28 10.36
CA ALA A 784 11.98 2.48 9.27
C ALA A 784 12.55 1.92 7.96
N CYS A 785 11.74 1.19 7.20
CA CYS A 785 12.12 0.55 5.95
C CYS A 785 11.09 0.80 4.83
N SER A 786 11.59 0.84 3.59
CA SER A 786 10.78 0.71 2.37
C SER A 786 11.26 -0.53 1.63
N SER A 787 10.40 -1.53 1.40
CA SER A 787 10.83 -2.84 0.88
C SER A 787 10.83 -2.96 -0.64
N GLY A 788 9.99 -2.19 -1.33
CA GLY A 788 9.83 -2.34 -2.77
C GLY A 788 8.59 -1.69 -3.35
N VAL A 789 8.38 -1.94 -4.65
CA VAL A 789 7.35 -1.30 -5.48
C VAL A 789 6.51 -2.35 -6.21
N VAL A 790 5.20 -2.13 -6.25
CA VAL A 790 4.22 -2.86 -7.06
C VAL A 790 3.65 -1.90 -8.10
N GLU A 791 3.99 -2.08 -9.38
CA GLU A 791 3.37 -1.30 -10.45
C GLU A 791 2.24 -2.09 -11.10
N ILE A 792 1.01 -1.66 -10.83
CA ILE A 792 -0.19 -2.29 -11.38
C ILE A 792 -0.56 -1.75 -12.78
N GLY A 793 -0.06 -0.56 -13.14
CA GLY A 793 -0.42 0.10 -14.38
C GLY A 793 0.70 0.94 -14.96
N SER A 794 0.65 1.16 -16.27
CA SER A 794 1.67 1.88 -17.01
C SER A 794 1.28 3.34 -17.23
N SER A 795 1.97 4.25 -16.55
CA SER A 795 1.84 5.70 -16.76
C SER A 795 2.25 6.12 -18.18
N THR A 796 3.31 5.50 -18.71
CA THR A 796 3.77 5.68 -20.08
C THR A 796 2.67 5.36 -21.08
N ARG A 797 1.96 4.23 -20.90
CA ARG A 797 0.83 3.86 -21.76
C ARG A 797 -0.32 4.87 -21.67
N ALA A 798 -0.70 5.29 -20.47
CA ALA A 798 -1.77 6.28 -20.29
C ALA A 798 -1.45 7.60 -21.01
N GLN A 799 -0.19 8.07 -20.90
CA GLN A 799 0.29 9.25 -21.61
C GLN A 799 0.27 9.06 -23.14
N TRP A 800 0.71 7.91 -23.64
CA TRP A 800 0.64 7.58 -25.07
C TRP A 800 -0.79 7.57 -25.61
N LEU A 801 -1.75 7.02 -24.87
CA LEU A 801 -3.15 6.99 -25.29
C LEU A 801 -3.72 8.42 -25.41
N VAL A 802 -3.45 9.29 -24.43
CA VAL A 802 -3.82 10.71 -24.53
C VAL A 802 -3.14 11.39 -25.74
N ALA A 803 -1.85 11.12 -25.96
CA ALA A 803 -1.10 11.65 -27.10
C ALA A 803 -1.67 11.16 -28.44
N ILE A 804 -2.16 9.92 -28.53
CA ILE A 804 -2.81 9.37 -29.72
C ILE A 804 -4.12 10.11 -30.00
N ALA A 805 -4.96 10.39 -29.00
CA ALA A 805 -6.19 11.18 -29.19
C ALA A 805 -5.90 12.59 -29.73
N LEU A 806 -4.86 13.25 -29.21
CA LEU A 806 -4.42 14.56 -29.70
C LEU A 806 -3.83 14.46 -31.11
N GLY A 807 -2.88 13.55 -31.33
CA GLY A 807 -2.17 13.36 -32.60
C GLY A 807 -3.10 12.98 -33.75
N SER A 808 -4.01 12.02 -33.54
CA SER A 808 -5.02 11.63 -34.54
C SER A 808 -5.95 12.79 -34.91
N THR A 809 -6.30 13.64 -33.94
CA THR A 809 -7.08 14.86 -34.17
C THR A 809 -6.31 15.88 -35.00
N LEU A 810 -5.05 16.16 -34.67
CA LEU A 810 -4.21 17.12 -35.40
C LEU A 810 -3.85 16.64 -36.81
N ILE A 811 -3.51 15.37 -36.99
CA ILE A 811 -3.19 14.77 -38.29
C ILE A 811 -4.42 14.80 -39.20
N SER A 812 -5.60 14.41 -38.69
CA SER A 812 -6.83 14.45 -39.48
C SER A 812 -7.19 15.87 -39.90
N LEU A 813 -7.00 16.85 -39.02
CA LEU A 813 -7.17 18.28 -39.31
C LEU A 813 -6.19 18.76 -40.39
N LEU A 814 -4.91 18.40 -40.28
CA LEU A 814 -3.89 18.75 -41.27
C LEU A 814 -4.20 18.14 -42.64
N LEU A 815 -4.55 16.85 -42.69
CA LEU A 815 -4.89 16.16 -43.93
C LEU A 815 -6.11 16.76 -44.62
N THR A 816 -7.15 17.12 -43.86
CA THR A 816 -8.32 17.80 -44.42
C THR A 816 -7.98 19.20 -44.93
N TRP A 817 -7.17 19.95 -44.19
CA TRP A 817 -6.71 21.28 -44.60
C TRP A 817 -5.85 21.22 -45.88
N VAL A 818 -4.89 20.30 -45.95
CA VAL A 818 -4.04 20.08 -47.14
C VAL A 818 -4.86 19.59 -48.33
N ALA A 819 -5.77 18.64 -48.12
CA ALA A 819 -6.64 18.14 -49.20
C ALA A 819 -7.51 19.26 -49.79
N GLN A 820 -7.98 20.20 -48.96
CA GLN A 820 -8.74 21.36 -49.44
C GLN A 820 -7.86 22.35 -50.21
N LEU A 821 -6.63 22.59 -49.76
CA LEU A 821 -5.67 23.43 -50.49
C LEU A 821 -5.30 22.83 -51.85
N LEU A 822 -5.15 21.52 -51.95
CA LEU A 822 -4.73 20.82 -53.17
C LEU A 822 -5.89 20.54 -54.15
N LEU A 823 -7.09 20.26 -53.64
CA LEU A 823 -8.25 19.86 -54.47
C LEU A 823 -9.19 21.02 -54.83
N TYR A 824 -8.88 22.27 -54.47
CA TYR A 824 -9.71 23.46 -54.74
C TYR A 824 -11.19 23.27 -54.36
N VAL A 825 -11.48 22.50 -53.31
CA VAL A 825 -12.86 22.28 -52.87
C VAL A 825 -13.34 23.59 -52.24
N PRO A 826 -14.42 24.23 -52.75
CA PRO A 826 -14.90 25.47 -52.20
C PRO A 826 -15.34 25.25 -50.75
N VAL A 827 -14.66 25.92 -49.81
CA VAL A 827 -15.14 26.02 -48.44
C VAL A 827 -16.44 26.80 -48.49
N ILE A 828 -17.56 26.14 -48.19
CA ILE A 828 -18.83 26.82 -47.98
C ILE A 828 -18.67 27.61 -46.67
N ARG A 829 -18.06 28.80 -46.75
CA ARG A 829 -18.12 29.79 -45.69
C ARG A 829 -19.57 30.23 -45.61
N SER A 830 -20.30 29.73 -44.62
CA SER A 830 -21.62 30.24 -44.27
C SER A 830 -21.45 31.68 -43.76
N THR A 831 -21.67 32.67 -44.61
CA THR A 831 -21.63 34.11 -44.28
C THR A 831 -22.84 34.58 -43.46
N VAL A 832 -23.60 33.68 -42.84
CA VAL A 832 -24.75 34.00 -41.99
C VAL A 832 -24.39 33.72 -40.55
N GLU A 833 -24.40 34.78 -39.73
CA GLU A 833 -24.23 34.76 -38.29
C GLU A 833 -25.21 33.74 -37.69
N SER A 834 -24.69 32.67 -37.07
CA SER A 834 -25.54 31.76 -36.30
C SER A 834 -26.11 32.52 -35.09
N PRO A 835 -27.41 32.40 -34.78
CA PRO A 835 -27.96 32.98 -33.57
C PRO A 835 -27.15 32.50 -32.37
N MET A 836 -26.84 33.40 -31.43
CA MET A 836 -25.98 33.21 -30.24
C MET A 836 -26.44 32.09 -29.27
N ILE A 837 -27.48 31.33 -29.65
CA ILE A 837 -28.21 30.34 -28.86
C ILE A 837 -27.73 28.90 -29.15
N PHE A 838 -27.09 28.63 -30.31
CA PHE A 838 -26.60 27.29 -30.63
C PHE A 838 -25.18 27.03 -30.08
N PRO A 839 -24.95 25.89 -29.39
CA PRO A 839 -23.60 25.45 -29.03
C PRO A 839 -22.70 25.24 -30.25
N GLY A 840 -21.39 25.46 -30.09
CA GLY A 840 -20.40 25.23 -31.16
C GLY A 840 -20.47 23.82 -31.76
N ALA A 841 -20.60 22.78 -30.93
CA ALA A 841 -20.79 21.41 -31.40
C ALA A 841 -22.05 21.23 -32.25
N SER A 842 -23.18 21.84 -31.86
CA SER A 842 -24.41 21.80 -32.67
C SER A 842 -24.25 22.51 -34.00
N ALA A 843 -23.62 23.69 -34.00
CA ALA A 843 -23.36 24.48 -35.20
C ALA A 843 -22.41 23.78 -36.18
N ALA A 844 -21.45 23.00 -35.64
CA ALA A 844 -20.46 22.27 -36.39
C ALA A 844 -20.98 20.95 -36.94
N PHE A 845 -21.77 20.16 -36.21
CA PHE A 845 -22.10 18.77 -36.60
C PHE A 845 -23.52 18.55 -37.11
N LEU A 846 -24.47 19.41 -36.74
CA LEU A 846 -25.85 19.25 -37.18
C LEU A 846 -26.09 19.92 -38.54
N PRO A 847 -27.05 19.43 -39.35
CA PRO A 847 -27.39 20.07 -40.62
C PRO A 847 -27.90 21.49 -40.35
N ARG A 848 -27.23 22.51 -40.92
CA ARG A 848 -27.79 23.85 -41.01
C ARG A 848 -28.73 23.84 -42.22
N THR A 849 -30.03 23.97 -42.02
CA THR A 849 -30.97 24.18 -43.13
C THR A 849 -30.75 25.59 -43.67
N HIS A 850 -29.89 25.71 -44.68
CA HIS A 850 -29.60 26.98 -45.34
C HIS A 850 -30.89 27.62 -45.87
N GLY A 851 -31.19 28.86 -45.46
CA GLY A 851 -32.23 29.69 -46.06
C GLY A 851 -33.68 29.36 -45.70
N LEU A 852 -33.95 28.44 -44.75
CA LEU A 852 -35.29 28.18 -44.23
C LEU A 852 -35.44 28.70 -42.80
N PRO A 853 -36.62 29.24 -42.42
CA PRO A 853 -36.86 29.77 -41.08
C PRO A 853 -36.68 28.70 -39.98
N LEU A 854 -36.49 29.13 -38.72
CA LEU A 854 -36.33 28.26 -37.53
C LEU A 854 -37.49 27.25 -37.35
N GLU A 855 -38.60 27.48 -38.06
CA GLU A 855 -39.77 26.62 -38.24
C GLU A 855 -39.45 25.27 -38.91
N SER A 856 -38.26 25.13 -39.53
CA SER A 856 -37.74 23.91 -40.16
C SER A 856 -36.76 23.11 -39.30
N LEU A 857 -36.41 23.62 -38.11
CA LEU A 857 -35.50 22.92 -37.21
C LEU A 857 -36.22 21.72 -36.57
N ASP A 858 -35.75 20.54 -36.96
CA ASP A 858 -36.21 19.28 -36.40
C ASP A 858 -36.13 19.32 -34.86
N ARG A 859 -37.22 18.90 -34.20
CA ARG A 859 -37.34 18.87 -32.73
C ARG A 859 -36.18 18.10 -32.11
N ILE A 860 -35.66 17.09 -32.81
CA ILE A 860 -34.48 16.31 -32.42
C ILE A 860 -33.22 17.19 -32.36
N VAL A 861 -32.99 18.04 -33.37
CA VAL A 861 -31.83 18.95 -33.44
C VAL A 861 -31.89 20.00 -32.34
N CYS A 862 -33.08 20.51 -32.01
CA CYS A 862 -33.30 21.43 -30.89
C CYS A 862 -32.95 20.78 -29.55
N VAL A 863 -33.51 19.60 -29.26
CA VAL A 863 -33.25 18.89 -28.00
C VAL A 863 -31.76 18.52 -27.86
N MET A 864 -31.13 18.02 -28.92
CA MET A 864 -29.69 17.72 -28.91
C MET A 864 -28.85 18.97 -28.63
N SER A 865 -29.31 20.13 -29.09
CA SER A 865 -28.68 21.44 -28.86
C SER A 865 -29.06 22.08 -27.51
N GLY A 866 -29.78 21.37 -26.63
CA GLY A 866 -30.17 21.84 -25.30
C GLY A 866 -31.30 22.89 -25.32
N LEU A 867 -32.11 22.89 -26.38
CA LEU A 867 -33.27 23.76 -26.57
C LEU A 867 -34.53 22.89 -26.50
N LEU A 868 -35.39 23.13 -25.49
CA LEU A 868 -36.62 22.37 -25.31
C LEU A 868 -37.84 23.20 -25.78
N PRO A 869 -38.43 22.89 -26.95
CA PRO A 869 -39.62 23.58 -27.43
C PRO A 869 -40.86 23.05 -26.70
N PHE A 870 -41.62 23.93 -26.05
CA PHE A 870 -42.90 23.57 -25.40
C PHE A 870 -44.01 24.57 -25.75
N THR A 871 -45.26 24.11 -25.67
CA THR A 871 -46.43 24.95 -25.93
C THR A 871 -47.16 25.22 -24.63
N PHE A 872 -47.35 26.49 -24.29
CA PHE A 872 -48.12 26.92 -23.12
C PHE A 872 -49.18 27.93 -23.57
N GLN A 873 -50.46 27.67 -23.26
CA GLN A 873 -51.59 28.53 -23.64
C GLN A 873 -51.62 28.88 -25.14
N ASN A 874 -51.45 27.90 -26.03
CA ASN A 874 -51.37 28.06 -27.50
C ASN A 874 -50.24 28.98 -28.01
N LYS A 875 -49.27 29.33 -27.17
CA LYS A 875 -48.03 30.02 -27.56
C LYS A 875 -46.84 29.08 -27.41
N GLN A 876 -45.91 29.17 -28.33
CA GLN A 876 -44.71 28.35 -28.31
C GLN A 876 -43.57 29.09 -27.63
N PHE A 877 -42.86 28.35 -26.79
CA PHE A 877 -41.71 28.81 -26.04
C PHE A 877 -40.56 27.82 -26.25
N VAL A 878 -39.34 28.32 -26.16
CA VAL A 878 -38.14 27.50 -26.11
C VAL A 878 -37.45 27.76 -24.79
N LEU A 879 -37.24 26.70 -24.01
CA LEU A 879 -36.36 26.74 -22.85
C LEU A 879 -34.94 26.44 -23.32
N ASP A 880 -34.05 27.42 -23.21
CA ASP A 880 -32.61 27.18 -23.33
C ASP A 880 -32.08 26.73 -21.97
N LEU A 881 -31.80 25.43 -21.87
CA LEU A 881 -31.30 24.82 -20.63
C LEU A 881 -29.87 25.25 -20.29
N LYS A 882 -29.10 25.75 -21.27
CA LYS A 882 -27.73 26.24 -21.00
C LYS A 882 -27.76 27.58 -20.29
N LEU A 883 -28.64 28.47 -20.74
CA LEU A 883 -28.78 29.82 -20.20
C LEU A 883 -29.85 29.91 -19.10
N TRP A 884 -30.64 28.85 -18.90
CA TRP A 884 -31.81 28.83 -18.01
C TRP A 884 -32.82 29.95 -18.33
N VAL A 885 -32.99 30.27 -19.61
CA VAL A 885 -33.91 31.31 -20.09
C VAL A 885 -35.03 30.69 -20.92
N VAL A 886 -36.26 31.12 -20.64
CA VAL A 886 -37.42 30.84 -21.49
C VAL A 886 -37.57 31.99 -22.47
N VAL A 887 -37.41 31.70 -23.76
CA VAL A 887 -37.57 32.70 -24.81
C VAL A 887 -38.87 32.39 -25.57
N PRO A 888 -39.79 33.38 -25.73
CA PRO A 888 -40.92 33.21 -26.62
C PRO A 888 -40.41 32.95 -28.03
N SER A 889 -41.01 31.98 -28.73
CA SER A 889 -40.70 31.71 -30.14
C SER A 889 -41.07 32.87 -31.08
N SER A 890 -41.54 34.01 -30.55
CA SER A 890 -41.75 35.26 -31.28
C SER A 890 -40.60 36.27 -31.13
N VAL A 891 -39.72 36.11 -30.13
CA VAL A 891 -38.56 36.99 -29.88
C VAL A 891 -37.31 36.48 -30.61
N LEU A 892 -37.13 35.17 -30.68
CA LEU A 892 -36.58 34.58 -31.91
C LEU A 892 -37.72 34.79 -32.90
N ASN A 893 -37.60 35.63 -33.94
CA ASN A 893 -38.66 35.63 -34.96
C ASN A 893 -38.95 34.17 -35.40
N TYR A 894 -40.19 33.86 -35.79
CA TYR A 894 -40.64 32.65 -36.51
C TYR A 894 -41.55 31.63 -35.73
N HIS A 895 -42.71 31.29 -36.33
CA HIS A 895 -43.85 30.51 -35.82
C HIS A 895 -43.69 28.99 -36.08
N LEU A 896 -43.69 28.09 -35.07
CA LEU A 896 -43.71 26.64 -35.40
C LEU A 896 -45.05 26.26 -36.06
N THR A 897 -44.95 25.45 -37.11
CA THR A 897 -46.06 24.85 -37.84
C THR A 897 -46.96 23.99 -36.94
N SER A 898 -48.26 24.23 -37.07
CA SER A 898 -49.34 23.48 -36.43
C SER A 898 -49.49 22.08 -37.03
N ILE A 899 -49.79 21.13 -36.15
CA ILE A 899 -50.21 19.75 -36.36
C ILE A 899 -51.16 19.60 -37.59
N PRO A 900 -50.91 18.70 -38.56
CA PRO A 900 -51.98 18.24 -39.44
C PRO A 900 -52.87 17.31 -38.63
N SER A 901 -54.10 17.75 -38.35
CA SER A 901 -55.15 16.89 -37.78
C SER A 901 -55.35 15.70 -38.71
N ALA A 902 -54.96 14.50 -38.24
CA ALA A 902 -55.38 13.24 -38.83
C ALA A 902 -56.92 13.17 -38.77
N LYS A 903 -57.60 13.38 -39.90
CA LYS A 903 -58.96 12.88 -40.09
C LYS A 903 -58.85 11.54 -40.79
N THR A 904 -59.04 10.51 -40.00
CA THR A 904 -59.33 9.14 -40.40
C THR A 904 -60.45 9.11 -41.44
N HIS A 905 -60.13 8.59 -42.63
CA HIS A 905 -61.14 8.01 -43.51
C HIS A 905 -61.73 6.79 -42.82
N PHE A 906 -63.04 6.73 -42.57
CA PHE A 906 -63.79 5.46 -42.49
C PHE A 906 -65.32 5.73 -42.54
N HIS A 907 -65.97 5.18 -43.59
CA HIS A 907 -67.42 4.97 -43.83
C HIS A 907 -68.38 6.19 -43.90
N GLN A 908 -69.53 6.19 -44.60
CA GLN A 908 -70.17 5.42 -45.68
C GLN A 908 -71.59 6.02 -45.84
N PHE A 909 -72.03 6.25 -47.08
CA PHE A 909 -73.41 6.32 -47.60
C PHE A 909 -74.49 7.32 -47.05
N ILE A 910 -75.08 8.04 -48.04
CA ILE A 910 -76.54 8.17 -48.34
C ILE A 910 -77.32 9.45 -47.93
N HIS A 911 -78.00 10.00 -48.97
CA HIS A 911 -79.19 10.89 -49.07
C HIS A 911 -79.09 12.38 -48.65
N VAL A 912 -79.15 13.33 -49.61
CA VAL A 912 -80.34 13.98 -50.26
C VAL A 912 -80.89 15.15 -49.43
N ALA A 913 -80.97 16.34 -50.07
CA ALA A 913 -81.95 17.45 -49.91
C ALA A 913 -81.25 18.84 -50.03
N THR A 914 -81.27 19.47 -51.21
CA THR A 914 -82.13 20.64 -51.59
C THR A 914 -81.71 22.02 -51.05
N LYS A 915 -81.39 22.92 -51.99
CA LYS A 915 -81.52 24.41 -51.96
C LYS A 915 -82.92 24.85 -51.46
N PRO A 916 -83.21 26.10 -51.00
CA PRO A 916 -82.93 27.43 -51.63
C PRO A 916 -82.47 28.54 -50.63
N ASN A 917 -81.79 29.63 -51.02
CA ASN A 917 -82.13 30.83 -51.82
C ASN A 917 -83.00 31.88 -51.09
N GLU A 918 -82.65 33.17 -51.28
CA GLU A 918 -83.25 34.46 -50.81
C GLU A 918 -82.40 35.22 -49.77
N SER A 919 -82.18 36.54 -49.82
CA SER A 919 -82.63 37.61 -50.73
C SER A 919 -81.78 38.88 -50.52
N ARG A 920 -81.69 39.71 -51.57
CA ARG A 920 -81.14 41.08 -51.67
C ARG A 920 -82.11 42.10 -51.04
N PRO A 921 -81.73 43.37 -50.74
CA PRO A 921 -81.50 44.43 -51.76
C PRO A 921 -80.27 45.31 -51.43
N GLU A 922 -79.41 45.74 -52.36
CA GLU A 922 -79.53 46.75 -53.45
C GLU A 922 -79.74 48.21 -52.98
N ALA A 923 -78.70 49.04 -53.17
CA ALA A 923 -78.79 50.47 -53.48
C ALA A 923 -77.42 51.02 -54.01
N THR A 924 -77.38 51.27 -55.33
CA THR A 924 -76.75 52.39 -56.09
C THR A 924 -75.30 52.81 -55.82
N GLU A 925 -74.35 52.55 -56.73
CA GLU A 925 -73.98 53.30 -57.97
C GLU A 925 -73.14 54.58 -57.73
N HIS A 926 -71.86 54.57 -58.16
CA HIS A 926 -71.42 55.39 -59.30
C HIS A 926 -69.99 55.00 -59.75
N CYS A 927 -69.85 54.74 -61.05
CA CYS A 927 -68.58 54.67 -61.76
C CYS A 927 -68.02 56.08 -61.99
N GLU A 928 -66.71 56.25 -61.92
CA GLU A 928 -65.99 56.87 -63.04
C GLU A 928 -64.52 56.50 -63.07
N SER A 929 -64.07 56.23 -64.28
CA SER A 929 -62.69 55.92 -64.66
C SER A 929 -62.12 57.17 -65.32
N ASN A 930 -60.87 57.52 -65.04
CA ASN A 930 -60.00 58.14 -66.04
C ASN A 930 -58.52 58.24 -65.60
N LYS A 931 -57.70 57.57 -66.41
CA LYS A 931 -56.45 58.04 -67.05
C LYS A 931 -55.19 58.29 -66.20
N LEU A 932 -54.21 57.46 -66.54
CA LEU A 932 -52.76 57.73 -66.62
C LEU A 932 -52.43 59.18 -67.03
N GLN A 933 -51.51 59.82 -66.30
CA GLN A 933 -50.41 60.57 -66.90
C GLN A 933 -49.28 60.81 -65.88
N GLN A 934 -48.07 60.45 -66.30
CA GLN A 934 -46.79 60.86 -65.70
C GLN A 934 -46.61 62.38 -65.81
N GLN A 935 -46.07 63.02 -64.77
CA GLN A 935 -45.17 64.18 -64.90
C GLN A 935 -44.38 64.46 -63.60
N GLN A 936 -43.23 65.10 -63.78
CA GLN A 936 -42.04 65.17 -62.91
C GLN A 936 -42.03 66.27 -61.82
N HIS A 937 -41.32 65.95 -60.71
CA HIS A 937 -40.53 66.78 -59.74
C HIS A 937 -41.28 67.72 -58.76
N PRO A 938 -40.70 68.15 -57.59
CA PRO A 938 -39.29 68.11 -57.10
C PRO A 938 -39.13 67.59 -55.61
N PRO A 939 -37.93 67.60 -54.96
CA PRO A 939 -37.67 66.86 -53.72
C PRO A 939 -37.96 67.67 -52.44
N PRO A 940 -38.28 67.05 -51.28
CA PRO A 940 -38.33 67.75 -50.00
C PRO A 940 -37.00 67.65 -49.24
N GLN A 941 -36.66 68.78 -48.61
CA GLN A 941 -35.47 69.08 -47.81
C GLN A 941 -35.36 68.29 -46.51
N ASP A 942 -34.12 68.09 -46.10
CA ASP A 942 -33.65 67.55 -44.82
C ASP A 942 -34.19 68.29 -43.59
N GLN A 943 -34.67 67.52 -42.61
CA GLN A 943 -34.70 67.91 -41.20
C GLN A 943 -33.87 66.91 -40.37
N PRO A 944 -32.92 67.35 -39.53
CA PRO A 944 -32.08 66.45 -38.74
C PRO A 944 -32.82 65.98 -37.48
N HIS A 945 -33.11 64.68 -37.38
CA HIS A 945 -33.46 63.99 -36.13
C HIS A 945 -32.19 63.44 -35.46
N PRO A 946 -32.05 63.49 -34.12
CA PRO A 946 -30.80 63.22 -33.42
C PRO A 946 -30.52 61.72 -33.29
N VAL A 947 -29.55 61.20 -34.05
CA VAL A 947 -29.08 59.79 -34.00
C VAL A 947 -28.09 59.54 -32.83
N VAL A 948 -27.76 60.55 -32.03
CA VAL A 948 -26.66 60.48 -31.03
C VAL A 948 -27.07 59.74 -29.74
N ALA A 949 -28.38 59.60 -29.43
CA ALA A 949 -28.83 58.98 -28.17
C ALA A 949 -28.79 57.44 -28.15
N THR A 950 -28.65 56.77 -29.30
CA THR A 950 -28.73 55.30 -29.41
C THR A 950 -27.35 54.64 -29.29
N THR A 951 -26.29 55.30 -29.75
CA THR A 951 -24.91 54.80 -29.71
C THR A 951 -24.36 54.77 -28.28
N TRP A 952 -24.68 55.78 -27.46
CA TRP A 952 -24.26 55.83 -26.06
C TRP A 952 -24.88 54.70 -25.24
N LYS A 953 -26.16 54.37 -25.47
CA LYS A 953 -26.82 53.24 -24.81
C LYS A 953 -26.15 51.91 -25.17
N PHE A 954 -25.74 51.72 -26.43
CA PHE A 954 -24.99 50.53 -26.85
C PHE A 954 -23.58 50.45 -26.23
N VAL A 955 -22.85 51.56 -26.18
CA VAL A 955 -21.52 51.62 -25.55
C VAL A 955 -21.61 51.37 -24.04
N VAL A 956 -22.63 51.93 -23.37
CA VAL A 956 -22.90 51.70 -21.95
C VAL A 956 -23.33 50.25 -21.70
N LEU A 957 -24.18 49.65 -22.54
CA LEU A 957 -24.56 48.24 -22.41
C LEU A 957 -23.37 47.30 -22.66
N ALA A 958 -22.55 47.59 -23.68
CA ALA A 958 -21.36 46.80 -23.99
C ALA A 958 -20.31 46.93 -22.87
N GLY A 959 -20.12 48.14 -22.33
CA GLY A 959 -19.28 48.38 -21.17
C GLY A 959 -19.80 47.68 -19.92
N ALA A 960 -21.10 47.74 -19.64
CA ALA A 960 -21.73 47.02 -18.53
C ALA A 960 -21.63 45.49 -18.70
N GLY A 961 -21.80 44.99 -19.93
CA GLY A 961 -21.63 43.58 -20.26
C GLY A 961 -20.18 43.11 -20.09
N PHE A 962 -19.21 43.93 -20.50
CA PHE A 962 -17.78 43.66 -20.27
C PHE A 962 -17.44 43.65 -18.78
N VAL A 963 -17.92 44.65 -18.02
CA VAL A 963 -17.76 44.70 -16.56
C VAL A 963 -18.42 43.48 -15.89
N TYR A 964 -19.59 43.06 -16.37
CA TYR A 964 -20.25 41.84 -15.90
C TYR A 964 -19.40 40.59 -16.19
N MET A 965 -18.85 40.43 -17.40
CA MET A 965 -17.97 39.30 -17.75
C MET A 965 -16.68 39.27 -16.91
N VAL A 966 -16.05 40.43 -16.71
CA VAL A 966 -14.88 40.56 -15.83
C VAL A 966 -15.26 40.24 -14.39
N GLY A 967 -16.41 40.75 -13.94
CA GLY A 967 -16.96 40.51 -12.60
C GLY A 967 -17.29 39.04 -12.34
N THR A 968 -17.90 38.34 -13.29
CA THR A 968 -18.20 36.90 -13.17
C THR A 968 -16.93 36.07 -13.22
N SER A 969 -15.96 36.41 -14.09
CA SER A 969 -14.65 35.76 -14.13
C SER A 969 -13.89 35.96 -12.81
N ALA A 970 -13.85 37.19 -12.31
CA ALA A 970 -13.25 37.52 -11.02
C ALA A 970 -13.97 36.83 -9.85
N ALA A 971 -15.31 36.70 -9.91
CA ALA A 971 -16.09 35.95 -8.93
C ALA A 971 -15.76 34.45 -8.96
N SER A 972 -15.58 33.86 -10.13
CA SER A 972 -15.13 32.46 -10.27
C SER A 972 -13.71 32.25 -9.74
N VAL A 973 -12.78 33.16 -10.05
CA VAL A 973 -11.40 33.11 -9.50
C VAL A 973 -11.41 33.33 -7.99
N SER A 974 -12.22 34.27 -7.50
CA SER A 974 -12.42 34.52 -6.07
C SER A 974 -13.03 33.32 -5.37
N TYR A 975 -14.00 32.64 -5.99
CA TYR A 975 -14.57 31.39 -5.48
C TYR A 975 -13.48 30.34 -5.30
N LEU A 976 -12.59 30.15 -6.29
CA LEU A 976 -11.46 29.22 -6.17
C LEU A 976 -10.51 29.60 -5.02
N ALA A 977 -10.21 30.89 -4.85
CA ALA A 977 -9.38 31.36 -3.74
C ALA A 977 -10.04 31.12 -2.38
N VAL A 978 -11.36 31.33 -2.27
CA VAL A 978 -12.13 31.09 -1.04
C VAL A 978 -12.27 29.59 -0.75
N THR A 979 -12.50 28.76 -1.77
CA THR A 979 -12.64 27.32 -1.58
C THR A 979 -11.33 26.60 -1.37
N GLN A 980 -10.20 27.14 -1.84
CA GLN A 980 -8.87 26.55 -1.64
C GLN A 980 -8.57 26.24 -0.16
N VAL A 981 -8.94 27.14 0.76
CA VAL A 981 -8.69 26.95 2.19
C VAL A 981 -9.61 25.88 2.78
N ASN A 982 -10.88 25.86 2.37
CA ASN A 982 -11.85 24.89 2.87
C ASN A 982 -11.59 23.50 2.29
N MET A 983 -11.36 23.38 0.99
CA MET A 983 -11.11 22.12 0.28
C MET A 983 -9.65 21.61 0.45
N ALA A 984 -8.87 22.19 1.36
CA ALA A 984 -7.52 21.71 1.68
C ALA A 984 -7.54 20.32 2.36
N ASN A 985 -8.69 19.89 2.88
CA ASN A 985 -8.90 18.57 3.46
C ASN A 985 -10.35 18.11 3.22
N ASP A 986 -10.57 16.80 3.37
CA ASP A 986 -11.87 16.19 3.14
C ASP A 986 -12.94 16.57 4.16
N PHE A 987 -12.57 17.13 5.32
CA PHE A 987 -13.53 17.64 6.30
C PHE A 987 -14.11 19.00 5.92
N TRP A 988 -13.57 19.63 4.86
CA TRP A 988 -13.88 20.99 4.46
C TRP A 988 -13.60 21.99 5.59
N TRP A 989 -12.65 21.66 6.46
CA TRP A 989 -12.32 22.45 7.64
C TRP A 989 -11.09 23.33 7.35
N PRO A 990 -11.26 24.65 7.18
CA PRO A 990 -10.14 25.53 6.87
C PRO A 990 -8.99 25.43 7.87
N ASN A 991 -7.76 25.29 7.36
CA ASN A 991 -6.51 25.16 8.13
C ASN A 991 -6.44 23.94 9.06
N PHE A 992 -7.26 22.91 8.84
CA PHE A 992 -7.09 21.65 9.55
C PHE A 992 -5.83 20.93 9.05
N ASN A 993 -4.86 20.75 9.94
CA ASN A 993 -3.60 20.06 9.67
C ASN A 993 -3.32 19.00 10.76
N SER A 994 -2.44 18.06 10.44
CA SER A 994 -2.07 16.96 11.35
C SER A 994 -1.24 17.45 12.54
N SER A 995 -0.33 18.41 12.35
CA SER A 995 0.61 18.89 13.38
C SER A 995 0.03 19.93 14.34
N GLY A 996 -1.07 20.59 13.98
CA GLY A 996 -1.69 21.64 14.78
C GLY A 996 -3.08 21.27 15.25
N THR A 997 -4.08 21.43 14.36
CA THR A 997 -5.50 21.29 14.71
C THR A 997 -5.87 19.87 15.12
N HIS A 998 -5.39 18.85 14.39
CA HIS A 998 -5.62 17.46 14.75
C HIS A 998 -4.94 17.10 16.08
N LEU A 999 -3.68 17.50 16.25
CA LEU A 999 -2.93 17.27 17.48
C LEU A 999 -3.59 17.92 18.70
N TYR A 1000 -4.06 19.17 18.56
CA TYR A 1000 -4.82 19.86 19.60
C TYR A 1000 -6.10 19.10 19.94
N LEU A 1001 -6.88 18.69 18.95
CA LEU A 1001 -8.10 17.92 19.19
C LEU A 1001 -7.79 16.59 19.90
N ALA A 1002 -6.75 15.86 19.47
CA ALA A 1002 -6.37 14.59 20.06
C ALA A 1002 -5.93 14.76 21.53
N ASN A 1003 -5.05 15.72 21.82
CA ASN A 1003 -4.62 16.02 23.19
C ASN A 1003 -5.78 16.52 24.05
N TRP A 1004 -6.65 17.36 23.48
CA TRP A 1004 -7.84 17.85 24.15
C TRP A 1004 -8.76 16.69 24.54
N PHE A 1005 -9.06 15.77 23.61
CA PHE A 1005 -9.88 14.59 23.91
C PHE A 1005 -9.22 13.70 24.95
N ASN A 1006 -7.91 13.41 24.83
CA ASN A 1006 -7.20 12.59 25.81
C ASN A 1006 -7.23 13.21 27.21
N HIS A 1007 -7.08 14.53 27.32
CA HIS A 1007 -7.16 15.24 28.60
C HIS A 1007 -8.58 15.23 29.18
N HIS A 1008 -9.59 15.52 28.36
CA HIS A 1008 -10.98 15.64 28.83
C HIS A 1008 -11.64 14.29 29.10
N GLN A 1009 -11.24 13.22 28.39
CA GLN A 1009 -11.71 11.86 28.70
C GLN A 1009 -11.29 11.43 30.11
N LEU A 1010 -10.13 11.86 30.61
CA LEU A 1010 -9.69 11.59 31.99
C LEU A 1010 -10.46 12.40 33.05
N MET A 1011 -10.96 13.58 32.66
CA MET A 1011 -11.72 14.47 33.54
C MET A 1011 -13.21 14.13 33.57
N HIS A 1012 -13.71 13.36 32.60
CA HIS A 1012 -15.11 13.03 32.50
C HIS A 1012 -15.49 11.91 33.48
N THR A 1013 -15.96 12.29 34.65
CA THR A 1013 -16.57 11.34 35.59
C THR A 1013 -17.86 10.75 34.98
N THR A 1014 -18.08 9.45 35.12
CA THR A 1014 -19.25 8.70 34.64
C THR A 1014 -20.55 9.03 35.40
N ASN A 1015 -20.78 10.29 35.77
CA ASN A 1015 -22.11 10.72 36.19
C ASN A 1015 -22.98 10.85 34.94
N VAL A 1016 -23.67 9.76 34.61
CA VAL A 1016 -24.62 9.56 33.49
C VAL A 1016 -25.80 10.57 33.47
N THR A 1017 -25.81 11.56 34.35
CA THR A 1017 -26.87 12.58 34.48
C THR A 1017 -26.42 14.00 34.12
N ALA A 1018 -25.15 14.24 33.81
CA ALA A 1018 -24.74 15.54 33.26
C ALA A 1018 -25.27 15.65 31.82
N PRO A 1019 -26.13 16.63 31.49
CA PRO A 1019 -26.53 16.85 30.10
C PRO A 1019 -25.26 17.07 29.29
N ALA A 1020 -25.13 16.38 28.15
CA ALA A 1020 -24.05 16.59 27.21
C ALA A 1020 -23.95 18.09 26.94
N VAL A 1021 -22.98 18.74 27.56
CA VAL A 1021 -22.73 20.15 27.30
C VAL A 1021 -22.25 20.16 25.86
N ALA A 1022 -23.12 20.61 24.95
CA ALA A 1022 -22.71 20.99 23.61
C ALA A 1022 -21.82 22.23 23.76
N SER A 1023 -20.61 22.03 24.28
CA SER A 1023 -19.60 23.04 24.41
C SER A 1023 -18.97 23.22 23.04
N THR A 1024 -19.07 24.44 22.52
CA THR A 1024 -18.34 24.81 21.33
C THR A 1024 -16.85 24.88 21.71
N LEU A 1025 -16.00 24.08 21.04
CA LEU A 1025 -14.53 24.12 21.16
C LEU A 1025 -13.94 25.52 20.89
N ALA A 1026 -14.75 26.45 20.37
CA ALA A 1026 -14.40 27.85 20.15
C ALA A 1026 -14.35 28.71 21.43
N LYS A 1027 -14.58 28.14 22.62
CA LYS A 1027 -14.49 28.87 23.89
C LYS A 1027 -13.07 28.81 24.48
N LEU A 1028 -12.65 29.92 25.10
CA LEU A 1028 -11.32 30.05 25.71
C LEU A 1028 -11.08 29.06 26.87
N GLU A 1029 -12.12 28.52 27.48
CA GLU A 1029 -12.04 27.51 28.55
C GLU A 1029 -11.39 26.19 28.09
N PHE A 1030 -11.34 25.95 26.77
CA PHE A 1030 -10.71 24.78 26.18
C PHE A 1030 -9.31 25.05 25.61
N ALA A 1031 -8.77 26.26 25.80
CA ALA A 1031 -7.43 26.59 25.34
C ALA A 1031 -6.38 25.71 26.04
N SER A 1032 -5.37 25.26 25.30
CA SER A 1032 -4.20 24.57 25.84
C SER A 1032 -2.97 25.50 25.83
N LEU A 1033 -2.07 25.29 26.79
CA LEU A 1033 -0.77 25.97 26.88
C LEU A 1033 0.32 25.29 26.02
N ASP A 1034 0.03 24.13 25.43
CA ASP A 1034 1.00 23.41 24.61
C ASP A 1034 1.23 24.13 23.26
N LYS A 1035 2.41 23.90 22.68
CA LYS A 1035 2.76 24.42 21.36
C LYS A 1035 2.30 23.47 20.26
N TYR A 1036 1.29 23.90 19.51
CA TYR A 1036 0.70 23.17 18.38
C TYR A 1036 1.21 23.71 17.02
N ASN A 1037 2.44 24.23 16.98
CA ASN A 1037 3.06 24.79 15.78
C ASN A 1037 4.39 24.11 15.40
N ASP A 1038 4.86 23.13 16.17
CA ASP A 1038 6.06 22.35 15.86
C ASP A 1038 5.74 21.15 14.96
N SER A 1039 6.72 20.70 14.19
CA SER A 1039 6.54 19.60 13.22
C SER A 1039 6.42 18.21 13.86
N ASN A 1040 6.92 18.03 15.08
CA ASN A 1040 7.04 16.72 15.75
C ASN A 1040 6.38 16.67 17.14
N SER A 1041 5.38 17.51 17.42
CA SER A 1041 4.73 17.50 18.73
C SER A 1041 3.93 16.19 18.94
N PRO A 1042 4.15 15.46 20.05
CA PRO A 1042 3.52 14.17 20.28
C PRO A 1042 2.08 14.30 20.78
N ILE A 1043 1.21 13.36 20.39
CA ILE A 1043 -0.08 13.16 21.05
C ILE A 1043 0.21 12.59 22.44
N GLN A 1044 -0.13 13.34 23.49
CA GLN A 1044 0.04 12.91 24.86
C GLN A 1044 -1.18 12.13 25.34
N PHE A 1045 -0.92 10.98 25.95
CA PHE A 1045 -1.90 10.20 26.68
C PHE A 1045 -1.25 9.67 27.95
N THR A 1046 -2.01 9.54 29.03
CA THR A 1046 -1.49 8.98 30.28
C THR A 1046 -1.49 7.46 30.22
N SER A 1047 -0.44 6.81 30.73
CA SER A 1047 -0.39 5.35 30.89
C SER A 1047 -1.52 4.83 31.78
N PHE A 1048 -2.08 5.67 32.64
CA PHE A 1048 -3.25 5.36 33.47
C PHE A 1048 -4.58 5.36 32.70
N ALA A 1049 -4.65 5.83 31.45
CA ALA A 1049 -5.92 6.00 30.74
C ALA A 1049 -6.64 4.67 30.51
N ALA A 1050 -5.89 3.64 30.10
CA ALA A 1050 -6.42 2.28 29.92
C ALA A 1050 -6.89 1.69 31.24
N THR A 1051 -6.12 1.88 32.32
CA THR A 1051 -6.49 1.46 33.66
C THR A 1051 -7.75 2.18 34.14
N HIS A 1052 -7.83 3.50 33.97
CA HIS A 1052 -8.99 4.31 34.34
C HIS A 1052 -10.24 3.90 33.56
N ALA A 1053 -10.14 3.73 32.24
CA ALA A 1053 -11.24 3.24 31.41
C ALA A 1053 -11.72 1.84 31.85
N MET A 1054 -10.80 0.94 32.20
CA MET A 1054 -11.16 -0.36 32.77
C MET A 1054 -11.91 -0.21 34.10
N TYR A 1055 -11.48 0.67 35.00
CA TYR A 1055 -12.16 0.92 36.27
C TYR A 1055 -13.53 1.61 36.09
N ASP A 1056 -13.67 2.53 35.14
CA ASP A 1056 -14.95 3.15 34.79
C ASP A 1056 -15.93 2.12 34.22
N MET A 1057 -15.47 1.20 33.37
CA MET A 1057 -16.30 0.09 32.88
C MET A 1057 -16.77 -0.84 33.99
N ARG A 1058 -16.02 -0.96 35.11
CA ARG A 1058 -16.48 -1.71 36.31
C ARG A 1058 -17.67 -1.06 37.00
N MET A 1059 -18.00 0.20 36.69
CA MET A 1059 -19.21 0.84 37.22
C MET A 1059 -20.49 0.36 36.52
N SER A 1060 -20.38 -0.37 35.40
CA SER A 1060 -21.51 -0.98 34.69
C SER A 1060 -21.58 -2.48 34.97
N LEU A 1061 -22.54 -2.89 35.83
CA LEU A 1061 -22.79 -4.29 36.10
C LEU A 1061 -23.12 -5.08 34.81
N HIS A 1062 -23.81 -4.45 33.85
CA HIS A 1062 -24.14 -5.07 32.57
C HIS A 1062 -22.88 -5.37 31.74
N ALA A 1063 -21.95 -4.42 31.65
CA ALA A 1063 -20.69 -4.61 30.94
C ALA A 1063 -19.82 -5.68 31.61
N ILE A 1064 -19.78 -5.71 32.95
CA ILE A 1064 -19.07 -6.75 33.70
C ILE A 1064 -19.63 -8.14 33.39
N VAL A 1065 -20.96 -8.31 33.42
CA VAL A 1065 -21.60 -9.60 33.15
C VAL A 1065 -21.29 -10.07 31.72
N ILE A 1066 -21.36 -9.19 30.72
CA ILE A 1066 -20.98 -9.53 29.34
C ILE A 1066 -19.50 -9.89 29.25
N GLY A 1067 -18.63 -9.11 29.88
CA GLY A 1067 -17.18 -9.34 29.91
C GLY A 1067 -16.82 -10.69 30.52
N ILE A 1068 -17.40 -11.05 31.67
CA ILE A 1068 -17.17 -12.34 32.31
C ILE A 1068 -17.72 -13.50 31.46
N ARG A 1069 -18.87 -13.32 30.79
CA ARG A 1069 -19.45 -14.38 29.94
C ARG A 1069 -18.72 -14.59 28.61
N SER A 1070 -18.03 -13.57 28.12
CA SER A 1070 -17.21 -13.64 26.90
C SER A 1070 -15.75 -13.99 27.18
N MET A 1071 -15.33 -13.93 28.45
CA MET A 1071 -14.00 -14.33 28.89
C MET A 1071 -13.86 -15.85 28.87
N ASP A 1072 -12.70 -16.33 28.43
CA ASP A 1072 -12.30 -17.73 28.57
C ASP A 1072 -12.37 -18.14 30.05
N GLY A 1073 -13.08 -19.24 30.33
CA GLY A 1073 -13.24 -19.79 31.68
C GLY A 1073 -11.91 -20.06 32.39
N CYS A 1074 -10.84 -20.37 31.65
CA CYS A 1074 -9.50 -20.55 32.20
C CYS A 1074 -8.87 -19.26 32.74
N LYS A 1075 -9.37 -18.08 32.33
CA LYS A 1075 -8.88 -16.76 32.76
C LYS A 1075 -9.67 -16.19 33.94
N VAL A 1076 -10.88 -16.67 34.20
CA VAL A 1076 -11.73 -16.19 35.30
C VAL A 1076 -11.06 -16.27 36.68
N PRO A 1077 -10.31 -17.34 37.05
CA PRO A 1077 -9.61 -17.41 38.34
C PRO A 1077 -8.52 -16.33 38.54
N TRP A 1078 -8.07 -15.68 37.46
CA TRP A 1078 -7.04 -14.66 37.48
C TRP A 1078 -7.59 -13.23 37.63
N ILE A 1079 -8.91 -13.08 37.78
CA ILE A 1079 -9.51 -11.79 38.11
C ILE A 1079 -9.05 -11.39 39.51
N SER A 1080 -8.16 -10.40 39.58
CA SER A 1080 -7.64 -9.85 40.84
C SER A 1080 -8.73 -9.08 41.59
N THR A 1081 -9.58 -9.81 42.30
CA THR A 1081 -10.59 -9.28 43.22
C THR A 1081 -10.57 -10.07 44.52
N GLN A 1082 -10.64 -9.38 45.65
CA GLN A 1082 -10.86 -10.04 46.92
C GLN A 1082 -12.35 -10.41 47.01
N TYR A 1083 -12.63 -11.67 47.32
CA TYR A 1083 -13.99 -12.09 47.62
C TYR A 1083 -14.31 -11.69 49.07
N CYS A 1084 -15.32 -10.87 49.23
CA CYS A 1084 -15.86 -10.50 50.53
C CYS A 1084 -17.33 -10.94 50.59
N TRP A 1085 -17.75 -11.45 51.75
CA TRP A 1085 -19.15 -11.80 52.04
C TRP A 1085 -19.93 -10.55 52.47
#